data_AF-A0A432MJW5-F1
#
_entry.id   AF-A0A432MJW5-F1
#
_cell.length_a   1.000
_cell.length_b   1.000
_cell.length_c   1.000
_cell.angle_alpha   90.00
_cell.angle_beta   90.00
_cell.angle_gamma   90.00
#
_symmetry.space_group_name_H-M   'P 1'
#
loop_
_entity.id
_entity.type
_entity.pdbx_description
1 polymer ?
#
loop_
_entity_poly.entity_id
_entity_poly.type
_entity_poly.pdbx_seq_one_letter_code
_entity_poly.pdbx_strand_id
1 'polypeptide(L)'
;MRREYRRTRGVFPLLAATLVPLLLPSLAAAQRRGDDEGGRGAAAPIPGAGGQFQGQPGGYPGAPGGYPGGYPGGYPGGPGGQRGGPPGDQGPSPEPSPAANLDAVPTDTSPLARYVPASAAGLYLEFPGLFASPDAWRKSAAHGLLNETSLGEMIRSVLAQFIEAAPDAPAGVMTGPEVVAVAEHVARHGFVLASPADAERQSRFAVLVLRNAAHREVRGLFGKLIGTIATPGTKPQVEAKGGSRQLVKMGLPSFASDGEADWAWWIEGDDLVLIFNGSDGADAVMAALDGQELNAVDDPIRQELMAAEGSFQPLAFGSYRLDRPGASAQEQAFARENGLSRVDFRWGFDGEESLSVVRLAAPAPRQGLMTLLDQSRIPLGELPPIPREMSGLSVLSVDLAGLLGAIEAMAAQAGPQIAGPLRDFEQAVQNRARFDLKTELLSELGPKIATYTLPTPPSRPSGNNPLSGVLNALGGLGLPQFVVAIEVKDAEAFKPKLDALILAVNDQLAALLPPPPPPEEPREPQGGQRGNRRAPDEPEPPKFSLTLAEPRTYLLKLPEGLYGLTGYQPTITLGKGYLILASNPVAARQCRELESADDSERWTAPGDLASRLPVDVTMLFVNEPSESFPAAIAALPDALNQAIALAAARSQLPAPGDPAGPPPRGPGGPGGERAFDAPRPGGRPGEFGGSGVGSRSPDEFQGQPGYGPQGAMAVSSGGPGMAPPGRGGPQNQPPPQIRISSELIPSTDALRAFLSPAIYSVSVDDSGIRLEAREPFPALWGLSGIGTGLSMPMPIPMPMGAPSGPGAPRRGN
;
A
#
# COMPACT_ATOMS: atom_id res chain seq x y z
N MET A 1 -25.94 14.44 17.73
CA MET A 1 -24.91 13.92 18.65
C MET A 1 -24.39 12.51 18.31
N ARG A 2 -25.17 11.55 17.75
CA ARG A 2 -24.64 10.22 17.33
C ARG A 2 -24.05 10.13 15.90
N ARG A 3 -24.04 11.20 15.11
CA ARG A 3 -23.53 11.21 13.71
C ARG A 3 -22.17 11.90 13.54
N GLU A 4 -21.61 12.48 14.61
CA GLU A 4 -20.45 13.40 14.52
C GLU A 4 -19.10 12.74 14.83
N TYR A 5 -19.08 11.44 15.14
CA TYR A 5 -17.86 10.73 15.58
C TYR A 5 -17.14 9.93 14.48
N ARG A 6 -17.55 10.06 13.21
CA ARG A 6 -16.93 9.37 12.06
C ARG A 6 -15.77 10.15 11.40
N ARG A 7 -15.30 11.26 11.99
CA ARG A 7 -14.44 12.26 11.32
C ARG A 7 -12.97 12.35 11.78
N THR A 8 -12.46 11.44 12.59
CA THR A 8 -11.03 11.48 13.00
C THR A 8 -10.37 10.13 12.78
N ARG A 9 -9.83 9.94 11.57
CA ARG A 9 -8.87 8.87 11.24
C ARG A 9 -7.66 9.53 10.61
N GLY A 10 -6.57 9.56 11.35
CA GLY A 10 -5.28 9.99 10.85
C GLY A 10 -4.45 10.65 11.93
N VAL A 11 -3.65 9.87 12.66
CA VAL A 11 -2.31 10.21 13.18
C VAL A 11 -1.62 8.88 13.50
N PHE A 12 -0.34 8.71 13.12
CA PHE A 12 0.48 7.48 12.97
C PHE A 12 0.27 6.77 11.62
N PRO A 13 1.21 6.82 10.63
CA PRO A 13 2.62 6.39 10.80
C PRO A 13 3.68 7.12 9.93
N LEU A 14 4.94 7.12 10.37
CA LEU A 14 6.10 7.26 9.44
C LEU A 14 7.31 6.43 9.89
N LEU A 15 7.44 6.17 11.19
CA LEU A 15 8.32 5.11 11.74
C LEU A 15 7.74 3.69 11.62
N ALA A 16 6.42 3.58 11.45
CA ALA A 16 5.69 2.32 11.32
C ALA A 16 5.48 1.88 9.85
N ALA A 17 5.82 2.73 8.88
CA ALA A 17 5.58 2.47 7.46
C ALA A 17 6.36 1.26 6.91
N THR A 18 7.42 0.83 7.59
CA THR A 18 8.31 -0.27 7.18
C THR A 18 7.89 -1.65 7.67
N LEU A 19 7.14 -1.76 8.78
CA LEU A 19 6.85 -3.06 9.43
C LEU A 19 5.36 -3.28 9.76
N VAL A 20 4.55 -2.22 9.84
CA VAL A 20 3.13 -2.31 10.26
C VAL A 20 2.15 -2.77 9.16
N PRO A 21 2.36 -2.57 7.84
CA PRO A 21 1.44 -3.08 6.81
C PRO A 21 1.28 -4.62 6.82
N LEU A 22 2.31 -5.35 7.27
CA LEU A 22 2.25 -6.82 7.43
C LEU A 22 1.46 -7.27 8.67
N LEU A 23 1.21 -6.38 9.63
CA LEU A 23 0.62 -6.69 10.95
C LEU A 23 -0.80 -6.14 11.15
N LEU A 24 -1.29 -5.29 10.24
CA LEU A 24 -2.59 -4.61 10.34
C LEU A 24 -3.85 -5.48 10.11
N PRO A 25 -3.87 -6.57 9.31
CA PRO A 25 -5.09 -7.37 9.11
C PRO A 25 -5.64 -7.95 10.43
N SER A 26 -4.76 -8.30 11.37
CA SER A 26 -5.08 -8.89 12.67
C SER A 26 -5.77 -7.91 13.63
N LEU A 27 -5.41 -6.63 13.58
CA LEU A 27 -6.02 -5.56 14.37
C LEU A 27 -7.39 -5.14 13.82
N ALA A 28 -7.59 -5.21 12.49
CA ALA A 28 -8.86 -4.88 11.85
C ALA A 28 -9.90 -6.02 11.94
N ALA A 29 -9.49 -7.29 12.05
CA ALA A 29 -10.41 -8.45 12.15
C ALA A 29 -11.18 -8.52 13.49
N ALA A 30 -10.62 -7.98 14.57
CA ALA A 30 -11.31 -7.84 15.86
C ALA A 30 -12.53 -6.88 15.79
N GLN A 31 -12.62 -6.05 14.74
CA GLN A 31 -13.59 -4.96 14.61
C GLN A 31 -14.95 -5.37 14.01
N ARG A 32 -15.07 -6.53 13.35
CA ARG A 32 -16.30 -6.92 12.60
C ARG A 32 -17.31 -7.78 13.38
N ARG A 33 -16.99 -8.27 14.58
CA ARG A 33 -17.82 -9.29 15.27
C ARG A 33 -18.51 -8.84 16.56
N GLY A 34 -18.37 -7.59 17.00
CA GLY A 34 -19.12 -7.07 18.15
C GLY A 34 -20.64 -7.00 17.92
N ASP A 35 -21.11 -7.01 16.67
CA ASP A 35 -22.50 -6.71 16.33
C ASP A 35 -23.44 -7.94 16.24
N ASP A 36 -22.95 -9.19 16.23
CA ASP A 36 -23.78 -10.37 15.90
C ASP A 36 -24.06 -11.38 17.04
N GLU A 37 -23.46 -11.23 18.23
CA GLU A 37 -23.70 -12.17 19.35
C GLU A 37 -24.40 -11.52 20.56
N GLY A 38 -25.64 -11.05 20.32
CA GLY A 38 -26.58 -10.66 21.38
C GLY A 38 -27.79 -11.59 21.43
N GLY A 39 -27.65 -12.80 21.95
CA GLY A 39 -28.77 -13.76 21.93
C GLY A 39 -28.71 -14.98 22.86
N ARG A 40 -29.10 -14.78 24.12
CA ARG A 40 -29.72 -15.76 25.06
C ARG A 40 -28.89 -16.95 25.54
N GLY A 41 -28.51 -16.91 26.82
CA GLY A 41 -28.20 -18.09 27.63
C GLY A 41 -28.56 -17.85 29.10
N ALA A 42 -29.56 -18.57 29.59
CA ALA A 42 -30.09 -18.48 30.95
C ALA A 42 -29.16 -19.17 31.97
N ALA A 43 -28.95 -18.53 33.12
CA ALA A 43 -28.17 -19.06 34.24
C ALA A 43 -29.00 -20.03 35.11
N ALA A 44 -28.34 -21.10 35.58
CA ALA A 44 -28.82 -21.98 36.64
C ALA A 44 -27.85 -21.93 37.85
N PRO A 45 -28.33 -22.11 39.09
CA PRO A 45 -27.55 -21.83 40.30
C PRO A 45 -26.79 -23.07 40.82
N ILE A 46 -25.62 -22.86 41.43
CA ILE A 46 -24.90 -23.85 42.24
C ILE A 46 -24.63 -23.24 43.63
N PRO A 47 -24.76 -24.01 44.73
CA PRO A 47 -24.78 -23.47 46.09
C PRO A 47 -23.41 -23.51 46.80
N GLY A 48 -23.16 -22.48 47.61
CA GLY A 48 -22.65 -22.54 48.99
C GLY A 48 -21.28 -23.16 49.27
N ALA A 49 -20.33 -22.33 49.71
CA ALA A 49 -19.40 -22.66 50.80
C ALA A 49 -18.92 -21.38 51.48
N GLY A 50 -19.14 -21.30 52.80
CA GLY A 50 -18.76 -20.17 53.64
C GLY A 50 -17.30 -20.23 54.08
N GLY A 51 -16.72 -19.05 54.31
CA GLY A 51 -15.44 -18.87 54.96
C GLY A 51 -15.40 -17.51 55.64
N GLN A 52 -15.46 -17.51 56.97
CA GLN A 52 -15.30 -16.36 57.84
C GLN A 52 -13.87 -15.81 57.73
N PHE A 53 -13.69 -14.49 57.63
CA PHE A 53 -12.44 -13.84 58.01
C PHE A 53 -12.73 -12.67 58.94
N GLN A 54 -12.22 -12.81 60.17
CA GLN A 54 -12.11 -11.78 61.19
C GLN A 54 -11.02 -10.79 60.80
N GLY A 55 -11.25 -9.51 61.14
CA GLY A 55 -10.36 -8.42 60.80
C GLY A 55 -9.11 -8.29 61.67
N GLN A 56 -8.21 -7.42 61.22
CA GLN A 56 -7.27 -6.70 62.07
C GLN A 56 -6.93 -5.34 61.43
N PRO A 57 -6.86 -4.25 62.22
CA PRO A 57 -6.37 -2.94 61.77
C PRO A 57 -4.89 -2.78 62.16
N GLY A 58 -4.02 -2.48 61.20
CA GLY A 58 -2.60 -2.22 61.44
C GLY A 58 -2.15 -0.96 60.70
N GLY A 59 -1.95 0.13 61.46
CA GLY A 59 -1.45 1.40 60.94
C GLY A 59 0.04 1.33 60.59
N TYR A 60 0.45 2.17 59.62
CA TYR A 60 1.85 2.45 59.33
C TYR A 60 2.24 3.85 59.85
N PRO A 61 3.37 3.97 60.55
CA PRO A 61 3.94 5.27 60.91
C PRO A 61 4.70 5.86 59.72
N GLY A 62 4.61 7.18 59.59
CA GLY A 62 5.31 7.93 58.56
C GLY A 62 6.83 7.89 58.70
N ALA A 63 7.51 7.94 57.57
CA ALA A 63 8.90 8.32 57.48
C ALA A 63 9.15 9.24 56.26
N PRO A 64 10.13 10.15 56.35
CA PRO A 64 10.24 11.33 55.49
C PRO A 64 11.35 11.19 54.43
N GLY A 65 11.22 11.90 53.30
CA GLY A 65 12.38 12.28 52.50
C GLY A 65 12.20 12.29 50.97
N GLY A 66 12.25 13.50 50.40
CA GLY A 66 12.99 13.83 49.17
C GLY A 66 12.51 13.25 47.84
N TYR A 67 11.62 13.97 47.15
CA TYR A 67 11.36 13.79 45.71
C TYR A 67 12.37 14.60 44.87
N PRO A 68 13.12 13.99 43.93
CA PRO A 68 13.78 14.72 42.86
C PRO A 68 12.94 14.62 41.57
N GLY A 69 12.57 15.77 41.00
CA GLY A 69 12.00 15.86 39.64
C GLY A 69 10.50 16.10 39.58
N GLY A 70 10.06 17.31 39.91
CA GLY A 70 8.72 17.77 39.56
C GLY A 70 8.59 17.90 38.03
N TYR A 71 7.56 17.27 37.47
CA TYR A 71 7.06 17.64 36.15
C TYR A 71 6.70 19.14 36.16
N PRO A 72 7.05 19.94 35.14
CA PRO A 72 6.58 21.31 35.03
C PRO A 72 5.08 21.30 34.69
N GLY A 73 4.26 21.14 35.72
CA GLY A 73 2.80 21.24 35.66
C GLY A 73 2.39 22.70 35.70
N GLY A 74 2.21 23.31 34.53
CA GLY A 74 1.67 24.66 34.39
C GLY A 74 0.83 24.77 33.12
N TYR A 75 -0.36 24.19 33.11
CA TYR A 75 -1.40 24.58 32.15
C TYR A 75 -2.02 25.90 32.61
N PRO A 76 -1.95 26.99 31.83
CA PRO A 76 -2.54 28.26 32.22
C PRO A 76 -4.05 28.23 31.98
N GLY A 77 -4.81 27.79 32.98
CA GLY A 77 -6.25 28.01 33.07
C GLY A 77 -6.56 29.33 33.76
N GLY A 78 -6.56 30.43 33.01
CA GLY A 78 -7.00 31.75 33.49
C GLY A 78 -8.41 32.09 33.00
N PRO A 79 -9.36 32.49 33.87
CA PRO A 79 -10.68 32.94 33.44
C PRO A 79 -10.59 34.30 32.73
N GLY A 80 -11.23 34.40 31.56
CA GLY A 80 -11.19 35.55 30.68
C GLY A 80 -11.70 36.84 31.32
N GLY A 81 -10.80 37.80 31.46
CA GLY A 81 -11.10 39.22 31.58
C GLY A 81 -10.47 39.97 30.41
N GLN A 82 -11.21 40.17 29.32
CA GLN A 82 -10.79 41.05 28.23
C GLN A 82 -10.83 42.52 28.72
N ARG A 83 -9.67 43.06 29.08
CA ARG A 83 -9.42 44.51 29.05
C ARG A 83 -8.45 44.79 27.92
N GLY A 84 -8.87 45.63 26.97
CA GLY A 84 -8.05 46.07 25.86
C GLY A 84 -6.84 46.85 26.35
N GLY A 85 -5.66 46.22 26.31
CA GLY A 85 -4.37 46.89 26.38
C GLY A 85 -3.89 47.28 24.98
N PRO A 86 -3.04 48.31 24.87
CA PRO A 86 -2.45 48.74 23.60
C PRO A 86 -1.61 47.62 22.97
N PRO A 87 -1.39 47.63 21.64
CA PRO A 87 -0.59 46.62 20.94
C PRO A 87 0.83 46.63 21.50
N GLY A 88 1.11 45.71 22.42
CA GLY A 88 2.42 45.52 23.01
C GLY A 88 3.38 44.89 22.02
N ASP A 89 4.62 45.36 22.06
CA ASP A 89 5.78 44.73 21.43
C ASP A 89 5.66 43.21 21.49
N GLN A 90 5.65 42.57 20.31
CA GLN A 90 5.88 41.14 20.21
C GLN A 90 7.30 40.91 20.74
N GLY A 91 7.40 40.45 21.99
CA GLY A 91 8.68 40.04 22.57
C GLY A 91 9.41 39.08 21.61
N PRO A 92 10.75 39.07 21.63
CA PRO A 92 11.53 38.24 20.72
C PRO A 92 11.00 36.82 20.73
N SER A 93 10.73 36.27 19.54
CA SER A 93 10.30 34.87 19.41
C SER A 93 11.24 33.98 20.21
N PRO A 94 10.72 33.05 21.03
CA PRO A 94 11.56 32.21 21.87
C PRO A 94 12.63 31.54 21.01
N GLU A 95 13.88 31.63 21.44
CA GLU A 95 14.99 30.96 20.75
C GLU A 95 14.66 29.47 20.58
N PRO A 96 14.90 28.88 19.39
CA PRO A 96 14.65 27.46 19.17
C PRO A 96 15.47 26.65 20.18
N SER A 97 14.82 25.68 20.83
CA SER A 97 15.53 24.77 21.73
C SER A 97 16.67 24.08 20.97
N PRO A 98 17.86 23.93 21.58
CA PRO A 98 18.98 23.27 20.92
C PRO A 98 18.56 21.87 20.47
N ALA A 99 18.95 21.48 19.26
CA ALA A 99 18.68 20.16 18.72
C ALA A 99 19.29 19.08 19.63
N ALA A 100 18.58 17.97 19.83
CA ALA A 100 19.06 16.86 20.65
C ALA A 100 20.35 16.29 20.05
N ASN A 101 21.39 16.11 20.87
CA ASN A 101 22.64 15.51 20.43
C ASN A 101 22.53 13.97 20.50
N LEU A 102 22.09 13.36 19.40
CA LEU A 102 21.92 11.92 19.29
C LEU A 102 23.23 11.13 19.39
N ASP A 103 24.38 11.75 19.10
CA ASP A 103 25.70 11.09 19.19
C ASP A 103 26.22 10.99 20.63
N ALA A 104 25.64 11.75 21.56
CA ALA A 104 26.00 11.73 22.98
C ALA A 104 25.31 10.60 23.77
N VAL A 105 24.38 9.87 23.15
CA VAL A 105 23.66 8.76 23.79
C VAL A 105 24.54 7.50 23.76
N PRO A 106 24.89 6.90 24.92
CA PRO A 106 25.71 5.69 24.96
C PRO A 106 25.07 4.52 24.21
N THR A 107 25.89 3.67 23.59
CA THR A 107 25.41 2.42 22.98
C THR A 107 25.29 1.34 24.07
N ASP A 108 24.06 0.92 24.39
CA ASP A 108 23.81 -0.30 25.18
C ASP A 108 23.53 -1.46 24.23
N THR A 109 24.28 -2.56 24.36
CA THR A 109 24.13 -3.78 23.54
C THR A 109 23.36 -4.89 24.26
N SER A 110 22.90 -4.65 25.49
CA SER A 110 22.16 -5.63 26.27
C SER A 110 20.85 -6.02 25.58
N PRO A 111 20.51 -7.31 25.40
CA PRO A 111 19.32 -7.73 24.65
C PRO A 111 18.03 -7.05 25.12
N LEU A 112 17.25 -6.45 24.21
CA LEU A 112 15.94 -5.89 24.56
C LEU A 112 14.92 -7.00 24.84
N ALA A 113 15.19 -8.22 24.41
CA ALA A 113 14.41 -9.40 24.75
C ALA A 113 14.28 -9.65 26.27
N ARG A 114 15.13 -9.05 27.12
CA ARG A 114 14.99 -9.11 28.59
C ARG A 114 13.67 -8.52 29.10
N TYR A 115 13.07 -7.61 28.33
CA TYR A 115 11.77 -6.99 28.64
C TYR A 115 10.58 -7.83 28.20
N VAL A 116 10.80 -8.91 27.45
CA VAL A 116 9.73 -9.72 26.87
C VAL A 116 9.65 -11.02 27.65
N PRO A 117 8.53 -11.33 28.32
CA PRO A 117 8.34 -12.64 28.95
C PRO A 117 8.48 -13.76 27.91
N ALA A 118 9.06 -14.90 28.27
CA ALA A 118 9.28 -16.02 27.34
C ALA A 118 7.95 -16.61 26.82
N SER A 119 6.89 -16.55 27.62
CA SER A 119 5.52 -16.90 27.20
C SER A 119 4.96 -15.97 26.12
N ALA A 120 5.65 -14.86 25.81
CA ALA A 120 5.12 -13.80 24.98
C ALA A 120 5.42 -13.91 23.47
N ALA A 121 5.87 -15.06 22.96
CA ALA A 121 6.33 -15.20 21.57
C ALA A 121 5.20 -15.37 20.53
N GLY A 122 4.08 -14.66 20.67
CA GLY A 122 3.02 -14.64 19.67
C GLY A 122 3.39 -13.77 18.48
N LEU A 123 3.64 -12.50 18.75
CA LEU A 123 4.32 -11.57 17.86
C LEU A 123 5.60 -11.15 18.57
N TYR A 124 6.73 -11.22 17.86
CA TYR A 124 8.02 -10.78 18.37
C TYR A 124 8.79 -10.09 17.25
N LEU A 125 9.39 -8.94 17.54
CA LEU A 125 10.21 -8.18 16.63
C LEU A 125 11.25 -7.41 17.45
N GLU A 126 12.53 -7.70 17.27
CA GLU A 126 13.65 -6.98 17.88
C GLU A 126 14.49 -6.33 16.79
N PHE A 127 14.86 -5.07 17.02
CA PHE A 127 15.83 -4.33 16.24
C PHE A 127 16.80 -3.70 17.22
N PRO A 128 18.01 -4.23 17.46
CA PRO A 128 18.96 -3.67 18.43
C PRO A 128 19.55 -2.30 18.04
N GLY A 129 19.21 -1.77 16.86
CA GLY A 129 19.71 -0.48 16.36
C GLY A 129 20.94 -0.62 15.46
N LEU A 130 21.14 0.34 14.55
CA LEU A 130 22.29 0.36 13.64
C LEU A 130 23.62 0.44 14.41
N PHE A 131 23.64 1.08 15.59
CA PHE A 131 24.85 1.21 16.40
C PHE A 131 25.19 -0.05 17.19
N ALA A 132 24.31 -1.05 17.25
CA ALA A 132 24.68 -2.37 17.76
C ALA A 132 25.61 -3.13 16.80
N SER A 133 25.74 -2.70 15.53
CA SER A 133 26.69 -3.28 14.57
C SER A 133 27.26 -2.19 13.65
N PRO A 134 28.09 -1.28 14.20
CA PRO A 134 28.57 -0.10 13.49
C PRO A 134 29.45 -0.45 12.28
N ASP A 135 30.13 -1.61 12.31
CA ASP A 135 30.96 -2.06 11.20
C ASP A 135 30.14 -2.54 10.00
N ALA A 136 29.05 -3.27 10.25
CA ALA A 136 28.13 -3.70 9.20
C ALA A 136 27.41 -2.50 8.58
N TRP A 137 26.94 -1.58 9.43
CA TRP A 137 26.30 -0.35 8.99
C TRP A 137 27.23 0.47 8.10
N ARG A 138 28.45 0.78 8.54
CA ARG A 138 29.41 1.59 7.77
C ARG A 138 29.83 0.97 6.43
N LYS A 139 29.81 -0.36 6.33
CA LYS A 139 30.12 -1.07 5.07
C LYS A 139 28.96 -1.10 4.08
N SER A 140 27.74 -0.79 4.52
CA SER A 140 26.57 -0.85 3.65
C SER A 140 26.54 0.30 2.64
N ALA A 141 26.03 0.03 1.45
CA ALA A 141 25.67 1.05 0.46
C ALA A 141 24.63 2.03 1.01
N ALA A 142 23.75 1.58 1.90
CA ALA A 142 22.79 2.43 2.58
C ALA A 142 23.45 3.51 3.45
N HIS A 143 24.57 3.19 4.12
CA HIS A 143 25.36 4.18 4.83
C HIS A 143 25.99 5.19 3.86
N GLY A 144 26.61 4.71 2.77
CA GLY A 144 27.19 5.57 1.74
C GLY A 144 26.16 6.53 1.14
N LEU A 145 25.00 6.02 0.74
CA LEU A 145 23.89 6.82 0.23
C LEU A 145 23.44 7.90 1.23
N LEU A 146 23.25 7.55 2.51
CA LEU A 146 22.68 8.49 3.48
C LEU A 146 23.70 9.45 4.12
N ASN A 147 24.98 9.07 4.20
CA ASN A 147 26.00 9.84 4.92
C ASN A 147 27.09 10.40 4.02
N GLU A 148 27.31 9.84 2.83
CA GLU A 148 28.34 10.29 1.88
C GLU A 148 27.74 11.05 0.68
N THR A 149 26.41 11.12 0.59
CA THR A 149 25.69 11.97 -0.37
C THR A 149 24.73 12.93 0.35
N SER A 150 24.20 13.92 -0.37
CA SER A 150 23.19 14.84 0.17
C SER A 150 21.80 14.20 0.35
N LEU A 151 21.62 12.93 -0.05
CA LEU A 151 20.34 12.21 0.05
C LEU A 151 19.81 12.15 1.49
N GLY A 152 20.67 11.92 2.49
CA GLY A 152 20.25 11.84 3.88
C GLY A 152 19.65 13.15 4.40
N GLU A 153 20.29 14.28 4.09
CA GLU A 153 19.78 15.62 4.43
C GLU A 153 18.49 15.94 3.67
N MET A 154 18.42 15.58 2.39
CA MET A 154 17.22 15.72 1.58
C MET A 154 16.03 14.98 2.21
N ILE A 155 16.19 13.71 2.58
CA ILE A 155 15.14 12.89 3.20
C ILE A 155 14.68 13.50 4.53
N ARG A 156 15.61 13.93 5.39
CA ARG A 156 15.27 14.60 6.67
C ARG A 156 14.42 15.85 6.44
N SER A 157 14.83 16.68 5.49
CA SER A 157 14.13 17.92 5.15
C SER A 157 12.72 17.66 4.59
N VAL A 158 12.60 16.70 3.68
CA VAL A 158 11.31 16.29 3.10
C VAL A 158 10.37 15.75 4.18
N LEU A 159 10.88 14.86 5.04
CA LEU A 159 10.11 14.25 6.11
C LEU A 159 9.60 15.29 7.10
N ALA A 160 10.46 16.21 7.53
CA ALA A 160 10.07 17.30 8.42
C ALA A 160 8.94 18.16 7.81
N GLN A 161 9.09 18.58 6.55
CA GLN A 161 8.09 19.38 5.85
C GLN A 161 6.77 18.62 5.62
N PHE A 162 6.86 17.33 5.29
CA PHE A 162 5.67 16.49 5.09
C PHE A 162 4.83 16.37 6.36
N ILE A 163 5.48 16.16 7.51
CA ILE A 163 4.81 16.07 8.81
C ILE A 163 4.14 17.40 9.16
N GLU A 164 4.80 18.52 8.89
CA GLU A 164 4.24 19.86 9.13
C GLU A 164 3.10 20.22 8.17
N ALA A 165 3.12 19.68 6.95
CA ALA A 165 2.07 19.88 5.96
C ALA A 165 0.86 18.96 6.16
N ALA A 166 0.95 17.93 7.01
CA ALA A 166 -0.14 16.99 7.22
C ALA A 166 -1.34 17.68 7.90
N PRO A 167 -2.57 17.54 7.36
CA PRO A 167 -3.74 18.27 7.85
C PRO A 167 -4.12 17.92 9.29
N ASP A 168 -3.78 16.70 9.72
CA ASP A 168 -4.06 16.18 11.06
C ASP A 168 -2.80 16.17 11.97
N ALA A 169 -1.72 16.86 11.57
CA ALA A 169 -0.57 17.01 12.44
C ALA A 169 -1.01 17.62 13.78
N PRO A 170 -0.71 16.98 14.93
CA PRO A 170 -1.11 17.48 16.23
C PRO A 170 -0.42 18.82 16.49
N ALA A 171 -1.13 19.90 16.17
CA ALA A 171 -0.59 21.25 16.12
C ALA A 171 0.05 21.59 17.47
N GLY A 172 1.35 21.91 17.44
CA GLY A 172 2.10 22.38 18.60
C GLY A 172 2.60 21.31 19.58
N VAL A 173 2.44 20.01 19.29
CA VAL A 173 2.97 18.95 20.18
C VAL A 173 4.39 18.52 19.77
N MET A 174 4.63 18.31 18.48
CA MET A 174 5.94 18.02 17.91
C MET A 174 6.11 18.73 16.57
N THR A 175 7.31 19.26 16.32
CA THR A 175 7.72 19.81 15.03
C THR A 175 8.19 18.71 14.08
N GLY A 176 8.26 19.00 12.77
CA GLY A 176 8.79 18.05 11.79
C GLY A 176 10.20 17.55 12.15
N PRO A 177 11.16 18.44 12.47
CA PRO A 177 12.51 18.05 12.89
C PRO A 177 12.55 17.18 14.16
N GLU A 178 11.66 17.42 15.12
CA GLU A 178 11.57 16.59 16.33
C GLU A 178 11.14 15.15 16.00
N VAL A 179 10.18 14.97 15.10
CA VAL A 179 9.79 13.62 14.67
C VAL A 179 10.93 12.93 13.91
N VAL A 180 11.67 13.66 13.08
CA VAL A 180 12.89 13.14 12.44
C VAL A 180 13.91 12.69 13.49
N ALA A 181 14.16 13.49 14.54
CA ALA A 181 15.08 13.13 15.60
C ALA A 181 14.63 11.88 16.39
N VAL A 182 13.33 11.71 16.63
CA VAL A 182 12.78 10.46 17.21
C VAL A 182 13.09 9.28 16.30
N ALA A 183 12.86 9.44 14.98
CA ALA A 183 13.10 8.37 14.03
C ALA A 183 14.57 7.96 13.96
N GLU A 184 15.48 8.94 13.94
CA GLU A 184 16.91 8.69 13.98
C GLU A 184 17.35 8.03 15.28
N HIS A 185 16.81 8.45 16.43
CA HIS A 185 17.09 7.80 17.71
C HIS A 185 16.72 6.32 17.69
N VAL A 186 15.50 6.01 17.23
CA VAL A 186 15.02 4.63 17.10
C VAL A 186 15.87 3.83 16.11
N ALA A 187 16.25 4.41 14.97
CA ALA A 187 17.11 3.77 13.98
C ALA A 187 18.51 3.44 14.57
N ARG A 188 19.08 4.34 15.37
CA ARG A 188 20.42 4.18 15.94
C ARG A 188 20.45 3.20 17.12
N HIS A 189 19.50 3.34 18.05
CA HIS A 189 19.53 2.61 19.34
C HIS A 189 18.62 1.40 19.38
N GLY A 190 17.61 1.32 18.51
CA GLY A 190 16.76 0.16 18.39
C GLY A 190 15.52 0.14 19.29
N PHE A 191 14.73 -0.91 19.12
CA PHE A 191 13.51 -1.19 19.86
C PHE A 191 13.21 -2.70 19.90
N VAL A 192 12.32 -3.10 20.80
CA VAL A 192 11.64 -4.40 20.73
C VAL A 192 10.13 -4.18 20.80
N LEU A 193 9.39 -4.92 19.98
CA LEU A 193 7.94 -5.01 19.99
C LEU A 193 7.55 -6.48 20.18
N ALA A 194 6.75 -6.78 21.19
CA ALA A 194 6.22 -8.12 21.39
C ALA A 194 4.77 -8.10 21.86
N SER A 195 4.03 -9.17 21.59
CA SER A 195 2.68 -9.38 22.12
C SER A 195 2.49 -10.83 22.51
N PRO A 196 2.03 -11.11 23.75
CA PRO A 196 2.03 -12.47 24.25
C PRO A 196 1.10 -13.43 23.56
N ALA A 197 1.40 -14.71 23.73
CA ALA A 197 0.63 -15.86 23.28
C ALA A 197 0.12 -16.69 24.45
N ASP A 198 -0.14 -16.07 25.61
CA ASP A 198 -0.57 -16.81 26.80
C ASP A 198 -2.09 -17.06 26.78
N ALA A 199 -2.48 -18.31 26.53
CA ALA A 199 -3.87 -18.74 26.57
C ALA A 199 -4.49 -18.67 27.97
N GLU A 200 -3.69 -18.93 29.01
CA GLU A 200 -4.16 -19.07 30.38
C GLU A 200 -4.48 -17.73 30.99
N ARG A 201 -3.65 -16.71 30.72
CA ARG A 201 -3.85 -15.37 31.27
C ARG A 201 -4.96 -14.58 30.58
N GLN A 202 -5.41 -15.00 29.39
CA GLN A 202 -6.34 -14.25 28.51
C GLN A 202 -5.94 -12.78 28.24
N SER A 203 -4.79 -12.33 28.73
CA SER A 203 -4.35 -10.94 28.69
C SER A 203 -3.73 -10.64 27.33
N ARG A 204 -4.33 -9.67 26.62
CA ARG A 204 -3.92 -9.26 25.28
C ARG A 204 -3.15 -7.95 25.34
N PHE A 205 -1.97 -7.95 25.93
CA PHE A 205 -1.14 -6.76 25.93
C PHE A 205 -0.11 -6.77 24.78
N ALA A 206 0.46 -5.61 24.49
CA ALA A 206 1.65 -5.50 23.65
C ALA A 206 2.70 -4.67 24.40
N VAL A 207 3.97 -5.07 24.34
CA VAL A 207 5.10 -4.33 24.90
C VAL A 207 5.90 -3.71 23.78
N LEU A 208 6.19 -2.42 23.88
CA LEU A 208 7.15 -1.70 23.07
C LEU A 208 8.22 -1.11 23.99
N VAL A 209 9.49 -1.42 23.73
CA VAL A 209 10.60 -0.80 24.44
C VAL A 209 11.45 -0.03 23.46
N LEU A 210 11.71 1.24 23.76
CA LEU A 210 12.57 2.11 22.98
C LEU A 210 13.87 2.29 23.74
N ARG A 211 14.97 1.78 23.17
CA ARG A 211 16.27 1.79 23.86
C ARG A 211 16.76 3.22 24.06
N ASN A 212 17.26 3.54 25.24
CA ASN A 212 17.81 4.85 25.61
C ASN A 212 16.87 6.04 25.41
N ALA A 213 15.57 5.82 25.22
CA ALA A 213 14.60 6.90 24.98
C ALA A 213 14.34 7.78 26.21
N ALA A 214 14.75 7.34 27.40
CA ALA A 214 14.72 8.11 28.64
C ALA A 214 16.06 8.80 28.97
N HIS A 215 17.09 8.61 28.15
CA HIS A 215 18.39 9.26 28.33
C HIS A 215 18.24 10.79 28.31
N ARG A 216 19.00 11.49 29.16
CA ARG A 216 18.82 12.93 29.43
C ARG A 216 18.79 13.83 28.19
N GLU A 217 19.54 13.48 27.15
CA GLU A 217 19.68 14.26 25.91
C GLU A 217 18.43 14.20 25.02
N VAL A 218 17.65 13.11 25.12
CA VAL A 218 16.45 12.86 24.28
C VAL A 218 15.17 12.74 25.09
N ARG A 219 15.25 12.71 26.43
CA ARG A 219 14.08 12.55 27.32
C ARG A 219 12.99 13.59 27.06
N GLY A 220 13.38 14.85 26.80
CA GLY A 220 12.42 15.91 26.48
C GLY A 220 11.65 15.63 25.19
N LEU A 221 12.32 15.05 24.20
CA LEU A 221 11.74 14.68 22.91
C LEU A 221 10.71 13.55 23.05
N PHE A 222 11.07 12.47 23.75
CA PHE A 222 10.15 11.35 23.99
C PHE A 222 9.01 11.70 24.95
N GLY A 223 9.23 12.65 25.88
CA GLY A 223 8.14 13.21 26.69
C GLY A 223 7.06 13.89 25.84
N LYS A 224 7.46 14.63 24.79
CA LYS A 224 6.52 15.21 23.82
C LYS A 224 5.81 14.13 22.99
N LEU A 225 6.52 13.08 22.58
CA LEU A 225 5.93 11.94 21.88
C LEU A 225 4.85 11.26 22.73
N ILE A 226 5.13 10.97 24.01
CA ILE A 226 4.15 10.41 24.95
C ILE A 226 2.93 11.35 25.07
N GLY A 227 3.16 12.66 25.18
CA GLY A 227 2.10 13.66 25.21
C GLY A 227 1.25 13.70 23.93
N THR A 228 1.83 13.33 22.78
CA THR A 228 1.12 13.24 21.49
C THR A 228 0.18 12.03 21.43
N ILE A 229 0.59 10.92 22.04
CA ILE A 229 -0.19 9.67 22.07
C ILE A 229 -1.25 9.72 23.19
N ALA A 230 -1.02 10.49 24.24
CA ALA A 230 -1.95 10.68 25.34
C ALA A 230 -3.26 11.30 24.87
N THR A 231 -4.38 10.70 25.28
CA THR A 231 -5.71 11.27 25.02
C THR A 231 -5.83 12.65 25.66
N PRO A 232 -6.23 13.69 24.92
CA PRO A 232 -6.46 15.00 25.51
C PRO A 232 -7.45 14.93 26.68
N GLY A 233 -7.03 15.41 27.86
CA GLY A 233 -7.88 15.47 29.05
C GLY A 233 -7.89 14.21 29.93
N THR A 234 -7.19 13.13 29.56
CA THR A 234 -6.98 12.02 30.50
C THR A 234 -5.95 12.42 31.56
N LYS A 235 -6.28 12.17 32.82
CA LYS A 235 -5.34 12.41 33.93
C LYS A 235 -4.42 11.19 34.05
N PRO A 236 -3.09 11.36 33.95
CA PRO A 236 -2.16 10.28 34.21
C PRO A 236 -2.34 9.77 35.64
N GLN A 237 -2.44 8.45 35.81
CA GLN A 237 -2.45 7.81 37.11
C GLN A 237 -1.06 7.23 37.36
N VAL A 238 -0.38 7.72 38.40
CA VAL A 238 0.94 7.20 38.77
C VAL A 238 0.77 6.16 39.87
N GLU A 239 1.18 4.93 39.59
CA GLU A 239 1.20 3.83 40.53
C GLU A 239 2.63 3.48 40.89
N ALA A 240 2.92 3.39 42.19
CA ALA A 240 4.17 2.81 42.66
C ALA A 240 4.12 1.29 42.47
N LYS A 241 5.03 0.74 41.69
CA LYS A 241 5.26 -0.70 41.56
C LYS A 241 6.53 -1.06 42.34
N GLY A 242 6.70 -2.35 42.66
CA GLY A 242 7.81 -2.83 43.50
C GLY A 242 9.17 -2.27 43.07
N GLY A 243 10.02 -1.94 44.04
CA GLY A 243 11.31 -1.27 43.80
C GLY A 243 11.17 0.25 43.65
N SER A 244 11.90 0.84 42.70
CA SER A 244 11.88 2.29 42.39
C SER A 244 10.99 2.65 41.20
N ARG A 245 10.21 1.69 40.68
CA ARG A 245 9.43 1.85 39.44
C ARG A 245 8.16 2.66 39.68
N GLN A 246 7.97 3.70 38.86
CA GLN A 246 6.73 4.48 38.80
C GLN A 246 6.03 4.20 37.47
N LEU A 247 4.92 3.48 37.55
CA LEU A 247 4.10 3.14 36.39
C LEU A 247 3.09 4.27 36.14
N VAL A 248 3.09 4.84 34.94
CA VAL A 248 2.13 5.87 34.54
C VAL A 248 1.07 5.22 33.67
N LYS A 249 -0.15 5.06 34.18
CA LYS A 249 -1.31 4.58 33.45
C LYS A 249 -2.07 5.73 32.80
N MET A 250 -2.47 5.54 31.56
CA MET A 250 -3.27 6.50 30.79
C MET A 250 -4.37 5.77 30.03
N GLY A 251 -5.53 6.43 29.87
CA GLY A 251 -6.57 5.92 28.99
C GLY A 251 -6.16 6.07 27.53
N LEU A 252 -6.30 5.01 26.73
CA LEU A 252 -6.17 5.12 25.28
C LEU A 252 -7.38 5.89 24.73
N PRO A 253 -7.21 6.69 23.65
CA PRO A 253 -8.35 7.16 22.89
C PRO A 253 -9.13 5.91 22.47
N SER A 254 -10.46 5.94 22.55
CA SER A 254 -11.32 4.78 22.28
C SER A 254 -11.14 4.28 20.83
N PHE A 255 -10.10 3.48 20.61
CA PHE A 255 -9.82 2.74 19.38
C PHE A 255 -10.41 1.33 19.45
N ALA A 256 -10.63 0.82 20.66
CA ALA A 256 -11.32 -0.44 20.93
C ALA A 256 -12.81 -0.15 21.17
N SER A 257 -13.69 -0.90 20.50
CA SER A 257 -15.10 -0.54 20.39
C SER A 257 -15.91 -0.68 21.66
N ASP A 258 -15.51 -1.47 22.66
CA ASP A 258 -16.41 -1.79 23.78
C ASP A 258 -15.73 -1.98 25.16
N GLY A 259 -14.51 -1.46 25.37
CA GLY A 259 -13.80 -1.58 26.65
C GLY A 259 -12.94 -0.36 27.01
N GLU A 260 -12.74 -0.12 28.31
CA GLU A 260 -11.74 0.82 28.83
C GLU A 260 -10.33 0.28 28.51
N ALA A 261 -9.86 0.51 27.28
CA ALA A 261 -8.49 0.19 26.92
C ALA A 261 -7.56 1.18 27.63
N ASP A 262 -6.69 0.68 28.49
CA ASP A 262 -5.61 1.43 29.10
C ASP A 262 -4.27 1.12 28.42
N TRP A 263 -3.32 2.01 28.65
CA TRP A 263 -1.92 1.77 28.37
C TRP A 263 -1.10 2.31 29.53
N ALA A 264 0.09 1.77 29.71
CA ALA A 264 0.99 2.18 30.76
C ALA A 264 2.40 2.36 30.23
N TRP A 265 3.18 3.22 30.87
CA TRP A 265 4.59 3.36 30.56
C TRP A 265 5.40 3.65 31.82
N TRP A 266 6.68 3.29 31.79
CA TRP A 266 7.66 3.65 32.81
C TRP A 266 9.05 3.73 32.20
N ILE A 267 10.00 4.18 33.01
CA ILE A 267 11.42 4.25 32.64
C ILE A 267 12.16 3.13 33.40
N GLU A 268 12.84 2.26 32.66
CA GLU A 268 13.72 1.21 33.21
C GLU A 268 15.16 1.53 32.83
N GLY A 269 15.95 2.04 33.77
CA GLY A 269 17.26 2.59 33.43
C GLY A 269 17.12 3.81 32.50
N ASP A 270 17.70 3.73 31.30
CA ASP A 270 17.54 4.72 30.23
C ASP A 270 16.52 4.30 29.16
N ASP A 271 15.89 3.12 29.29
CA ASP A 271 14.92 2.59 28.32
C ASP A 271 13.50 3.08 28.65
N LEU A 272 12.72 3.44 27.62
CA LEU A 272 11.29 3.74 27.75
C LEU A 272 10.48 2.49 27.45
N VAL A 273 9.72 2.02 28.43
CA VAL A 273 8.85 0.84 28.29
C VAL A 273 7.39 1.30 28.17
N LEU A 274 6.70 0.83 27.13
CA LEU A 274 5.28 1.06 26.88
C LEU A 274 4.52 -0.28 26.84
N ILE A 275 3.38 -0.33 27.50
CA ILE A 275 2.45 -1.47 27.52
C ILE A 275 1.10 -1.00 27.01
N PHE A 276 0.59 -1.64 25.97
CA PHE A 276 -0.73 -1.36 25.39
C PHE A 276 -1.72 -2.46 25.73
N ASN A 277 -3.00 -2.11 25.85
CA ASN A 277 -4.13 -3.04 26.03
C ASN A 277 -4.05 -3.86 27.33
N GLY A 278 -3.99 -3.19 28.48
CA GLY A 278 -3.97 -3.83 29.79
C GLY A 278 -2.69 -3.50 30.55
N SER A 279 -2.79 -2.62 31.52
CA SER A 279 -1.68 -2.33 32.43
C SER A 279 -1.20 -3.53 33.26
N ASP A 280 -1.98 -4.61 33.32
CA ASP A 280 -1.57 -5.91 33.88
C ASP A 280 -0.35 -6.50 33.15
N GLY A 281 -0.15 -6.16 31.87
CA GLY A 281 1.05 -6.54 31.13
C GLY A 281 2.35 -5.97 31.72
N ALA A 282 2.27 -4.85 32.45
CA ALA A 282 3.42 -4.25 33.12
C ALA A 282 3.97 -5.17 34.21
N ASP A 283 3.11 -5.87 34.95
CA ASP A 283 3.55 -6.78 36.02
C ASP A 283 4.30 -7.99 35.46
N ALA A 284 3.85 -8.53 34.32
CA ALA A 284 4.56 -9.62 33.63
C ALA A 284 5.94 -9.19 33.12
N VAL A 285 6.04 -7.99 32.52
CA VAL A 285 7.33 -7.44 32.06
C VAL A 285 8.26 -7.17 33.24
N MET A 286 7.76 -6.61 34.35
CA MET A 286 8.55 -6.40 35.56
C MET A 286 9.01 -7.73 36.18
N ALA A 287 8.15 -8.75 36.21
CA ALA A 287 8.51 -10.09 36.69
C ALA A 287 9.62 -10.73 35.83
N ALA A 288 9.57 -10.55 34.51
CA ALA A 288 10.62 -11.01 33.60
C ALA A 288 11.95 -10.28 33.81
N LEU A 289 11.92 -8.95 34.04
CA LEU A 289 13.10 -8.15 34.37
C LEU A 289 13.71 -8.52 35.73
N ASP A 290 12.87 -8.84 36.71
CA ASP A 290 13.29 -9.22 38.06
C ASP A 290 13.70 -10.71 38.15
N GLY A 291 13.67 -11.46 37.04
CA GLY A 291 14.02 -12.87 36.98
C GLY A 291 13.02 -13.82 37.66
N GLN A 292 11.81 -13.32 37.96
CA GLN A 292 10.72 -14.11 38.51
C GLN A 292 9.99 -14.91 37.42
N GLU A 293 10.03 -14.42 36.18
CA GLU A 293 9.60 -15.14 34.98
C GLU A 293 10.78 -15.27 34.00
N LEU A 294 10.77 -16.33 33.20
CA LEU A 294 11.71 -16.44 32.07
C LEU A 294 11.43 -15.31 31.08
N ASN A 295 12.49 -14.70 30.55
CA ASN A 295 12.41 -13.73 29.47
C ASN A 295 12.81 -14.35 28.14
N ALA A 296 12.58 -13.63 27.03
CA ALA A 296 12.79 -14.14 25.68
C ALA A 296 14.26 -14.14 25.23
N VAL A 297 15.22 -13.80 26.10
CA VAL A 297 16.65 -13.78 25.73
C VAL A 297 17.11 -15.16 25.26
N ASP A 298 16.69 -16.20 25.98
CA ASP A 298 17.02 -17.60 25.72
C ASP A 298 15.97 -18.34 24.87
N ASP A 299 15.03 -17.61 24.25
CA ASP A 299 14.06 -18.21 23.36
C ASP A 299 14.76 -18.84 22.12
N PRO A 300 14.53 -20.13 21.82
CA PRO A 300 15.22 -20.80 20.71
C PRO A 300 14.95 -20.17 19.34
N ILE A 301 13.73 -19.65 19.10
CA ILE A 301 13.37 -19.00 17.84
C ILE A 301 14.15 -17.70 17.71
N ARG A 302 14.21 -16.91 18.78
CA ARG A 302 15.04 -15.71 18.82
C ARG A 302 16.50 -16.01 18.51
N GLN A 303 17.08 -17.03 19.17
CA GLN A 303 18.48 -17.42 18.94
C GLN A 303 18.73 -17.86 17.49
N GLU A 304 17.80 -18.63 16.91
CA GLU A 304 17.84 -19.03 15.50
C GLU A 304 17.85 -17.81 14.57
N LEU A 305 16.94 -16.85 14.78
CA LEU A 305 16.80 -15.68 13.91
C LEU A 305 17.96 -14.69 14.01
N MET A 306 18.59 -14.62 15.19
CA MET A 306 19.72 -13.74 15.45
C MET A 306 21.06 -14.33 14.99
N ALA A 307 21.11 -15.63 14.68
CA ALA A 307 22.32 -16.28 14.19
C ALA A 307 22.76 -15.68 12.85
N ALA A 308 24.07 -15.49 12.65
CA ALA A 308 24.63 -15.07 11.37
C ALA A 308 24.60 -16.24 10.35
N GLU A 309 24.47 -15.93 9.07
CA GLU A 309 24.44 -16.91 7.97
C GLU A 309 25.43 -16.49 6.89
N GLY A 310 26.60 -17.13 6.84
CA GLY A 310 27.68 -16.65 5.97
C GLY A 310 28.15 -15.25 6.37
N SER A 311 28.13 -14.30 5.43
CA SER A 311 28.44 -12.88 5.65
C SER A 311 27.22 -12.04 6.05
N PHE A 312 26.01 -12.62 6.08
CA PHE A 312 24.80 -11.92 6.50
C PHE A 312 24.78 -11.70 8.02
N GLN A 313 24.74 -10.43 8.42
CA GLN A 313 24.61 -9.99 9.80
C GLN A 313 23.19 -9.43 10.04
N PRO A 314 22.31 -10.19 10.72
CA PRO A 314 20.96 -9.71 11.02
C PRO A 314 21.00 -8.55 12.03
N LEU A 315 20.22 -7.51 11.75
CA LEU A 315 20.05 -6.32 12.58
C LEU A 315 18.61 -6.13 13.06
N ALA A 316 17.62 -6.60 12.32
CA ALA A 316 16.25 -6.73 12.80
C ALA A 316 15.79 -8.15 12.57
N PHE A 317 15.04 -8.70 13.50
CA PHE A 317 14.50 -10.04 13.37
C PHE A 317 13.23 -10.20 14.19
N GLY A 318 12.36 -11.09 13.75
CA GLY A 318 11.09 -11.30 14.39
C GLY A 318 10.39 -12.56 13.93
N SER A 319 9.40 -12.99 14.70
CA SER A 319 8.55 -14.11 14.38
C SER A 319 7.09 -13.77 14.68
N TYR A 320 6.20 -14.25 13.82
CA TYR A 320 4.76 -14.19 13.99
C TYR A 320 4.18 -15.59 13.96
N ARG A 321 3.63 -16.03 15.09
CA ARG A 321 2.96 -17.32 15.22
C ARG A 321 1.49 -17.18 14.88
N LEU A 322 1.02 -17.92 13.89
CA LEU A 322 -0.39 -17.91 13.46
C LEU A 322 -1.24 -18.90 14.24
N ASP A 323 -0.61 -19.88 14.88
CA ASP A 323 -1.22 -20.88 15.76
C ASP A 323 -1.36 -20.40 17.21
N ARG A 324 -1.00 -19.14 17.50
CA ARG A 324 -0.96 -18.61 18.86
C ARG A 324 -2.36 -18.44 19.50
N PRO A 325 -2.47 -18.64 20.82
CA PRO A 325 -3.59 -18.13 21.59
C PRO A 325 -3.77 -16.61 21.36
N GLY A 326 -5.01 -16.19 21.10
CA GLY A 326 -5.34 -14.80 20.80
C GLY A 326 -5.25 -14.40 19.32
N ALA A 327 -4.71 -15.25 18.43
CA ALA A 327 -4.90 -15.07 17.00
C ALA A 327 -6.40 -15.05 16.65
N SER A 328 -6.79 -14.23 15.68
CA SER A 328 -8.17 -14.17 15.22
C SER A 328 -8.59 -15.51 14.61
N ALA A 329 -9.90 -15.80 14.64
CA ALA A 329 -10.44 -17.02 14.03
C ALA A 329 -10.08 -17.13 12.53
N GLN A 330 -9.97 -16.00 11.84
CA GLN A 330 -9.57 -15.95 10.42
C GLN A 330 -8.10 -16.32 10.23
N GLU A 331 -7.21 -15.81 11.09
CA GLU A 331 -5.78 -16.18 11.05
C GLU A 331 -5.58 -17.66 11.33
N GLN A 332 -6.26 -18.20 12.33
CA GLN A 332 -6.18 -19.63 12.65
C GLN A 332 -6.77 -20.51 11.53
N ALA A 333 -7.87 -20.07 10.90
CA ALA A 333 -8.42 -20.76 9.75
C ALA A 333 -7.43 -20.76 8.58
N PHE A 334 -6.88 -19.58 8.24
CA PHE A 334 -5.88 -19.43 7.19
C PHE A 334 -4.64 -20.29 7.45
N ALA A 335 -4.12 -20.28 8.69
CA ALA A 335 -2.99 -21.09 9.12
C ALA A 335 -3.25 -22.59 8.91
N ARG A 336 -4.41 -23.09 9.36
CA ARG A 336 -4.78 -24.50 9.22
C ARG A 336 -4.99 -24.90 7.77
N GLU A 337 -5.69 -24.09 6.99
CA GLU A 337 -6.01 -24.37 5.58
C GLU A 337 -4.75 -24.40 4.69
N ASN A 338 -3.70 -23.68 5.09
CA ASN A 338 -2.47 -23.54 4.32
C ASN A 338 -1.25 -24.25 4.94
N GLY A 339 -1.44 -24.95 6.07
CA GLY A 339 -0.35 -25.60 6.80
C GLY A 339 0.73 -24.63 7.31
N LEU A 340 0.36 -23.36 7.54
CA LEU A 340 1.29 -22.29 7.93
C LEU A 340 1.29 -22.10 9.44
N SER A 341 2.42 -22.37 10.11
CA SER A 341 2.54 -22.26 11.57
C SER A 341 3.12 -20.93 12.02
N ARG A 342 4.13 -20.44 11.30
CA ARG A 342 4.97 -19.29 11.69
C ARG A 342 5.44 -18.52 10.48
N VAL A 343 5.59 -17.20 10.64
CA VAL A 343 6.27 -16.31 9.70
C VAL A 343 7.47 -15.72 10.41
N ASP A 344 8.66 -15.95 9.88
CA ASP A 344 9.91 -15.39 10.39
C ASP A 344 10.39 -14.27 9.50
N PHE A 345 11.02 -13.27 10.10
CA PHE A 345 11.61 -12.14 9.44
C PHE A 345 13.02 -11.91 9.96
N ARG A 346 13.96 -11.66 9.05
CA ARG A 346 15.30 -11.16 9.33
C ARG A 346 15.62 -10.04 8.34
N TRP A 347 16.27 -9.00 8.81
CA TRP A 347 16.79 -7.92 7.99
C TRP A 347 18.16 -7.49 8.53
N GLY A 348 19.08 -7.15 7.66
CA GLY A 348 20.43 -6.74 8.04
C GLY A 348 21.30 -6.48 6.84
N PHE A 349 22.62 -6.65 6.99
CA PHE A 349 23.59 -6.38 5.93
C PHE A 349 24.36 -7.63 5.54
N ASP A 350 24.60 -7.78 4.24
CA ASP A 350 25.48 -8.77 3.64
C ASP A 350 26.52 -8.05 2.77
N GLY A 351 27.59 -7.58 3.41
CA GLY A 351 28.56 -6.68 2.78
C GLY A 351 27.98 -5.29 2.55
N GLU A 352 27.96 -4.85 1.29
CA GLU A 352 27.40 -3.56 0.88
C GLU A 352 25.87 -3.59 0.75
N GLU A 353 25.27 -4.77 0.62
CA GLU A 353 23.84 -4.93 0.39
C GLU A 353 23.07 -5.03 1.71
N SER A 354 21.85 -4.51 1.70
CA SER A 354 20.84 -4.90 2.67
C SER A 354 20.19 -6.22 2.23
N LEU A 355 20.01 -7.15 3.17
CA LEU A 355 19.36 -8.44 2.94
C LEU A 355 18.15 -8.56 3.87
N SER A 356 16.98 -8.76 3.27
CA SER A 356 15.75 -9.16 3.96
C SER A 356 15.46 -10.63 3.67
N VAL A 357 15.15 -11.40 4.70
CA VAL A 357 14.72 -12.80 4.59
C VAL A 357 13.39 -12.95 5.30
N VAL A 358 12.38 -13.41 4.57
CA VAL A 358 11.10 -13.85 5.14
C VAL A 358 11.01 -15.36 4.97
N ARG A 359 10.75 -16.09 6.07
CA ARG A 359 10.50 -17.53 6.01
C ARG A 359 9.06 -17.83 6.43
N LEU A 360 8.36 -18.61 5.63
CA LEU A 360 7.04 -19.13 5.93
C LEU A 360 7.21 -20.59 6.34
N ALA A 361 6.95 -20.90 7.61
CA ALA A 361 7.04 -22.26 8.16
C ALA A 361 5.82 -23.07 7.71
N ALA A 362 5.91 -23.60 6.50
CA ALA A 362 4.91 -24.40 5.80
C ALA A 362 5.60 -25.66 5.24
N PRO A 363 5.78 -26.70 6.08
CA PRO A 363 6.51 -27.91 5.70
C PRO A 363 5.78 -28.71 4.62
N ALA A 364 6.53 -29.50 3.85
CA ALA A 364 5.98 -30.39 2.84
C ALA A 364 5.27 -31.64 3.45
N PRO A 365 4.23 -32.20 2.82
CA PRO A 365 3.50 -31.64 1.67
C PRO A 365 2.68 -30.42 2.10
N ARG A 366 2.77 -29.34 1.31
CA ARG A 366 2.07 -28.09 1.62
C ARG A 366 0.57 -28.25 1.42
N GLN A 367 -0.21 -27.34 1.99
CA GLN A 367 -1.66 -27.38 1.96
C GLN A 367 -2.23 -26.08 1.39
N GLY A 368 -3.47 -26.15 0.89
CA GLY A 368 -4.19 -24.98 0.39
C GLY A 368 -3.42 -24.23 -0.70
N LEU A 369 -3.35 -22.91 -0.58
CA LEU A 369 -2.68 -22.03 -1.53
C LEU A 369 -1.15 -22.21 -1.55
N MET A 370 -0.56 -22.77 -0.49
CA MET A 370 0.88 -22.98 -0.42
C MET A 370 1.34 -24.10 -1.37
N THR A 371 0.44 -24.97 -1.82
CA THR A 371 0.73 -25.97 -2.87
C THR A 371 1.12 -25.33 -4.21
N LEU A 372 0.70 -24.09 -4.47
CA LEU A 372 1.14 -23.34 -5.66
C LEU A 372 2.63 -23.06 -5.68
N LEU A 373 3.32 -23.20 -4.55
CA LEU A 373 4.76 -22.99 -4.43
C LEU A 373 5.54 -24.31 -4.54
N ASP A 374 4.87 -25.47 -4.55
CA ASP A 374 5.45 -26.81 -4.78
C ASP A 374 5.82 -27.03 -6.27
N GLN A 375 6.41 -26.01 -6.88
CA GLN A 375 6.77 -25.99 -8.29
C GLN A 375 8.15 -26.61 -8.50
N SER A 376 8.40 -27.11 -9.71
CA SER A 376 9.73 -27.56 -10.10
C SER A 376 10.71 -26.40 -10.02
N ARG A 377 11.81 -26.52 -9.29
CA ARG A 377 12.77 -25.42 -9.19
C ARG A 377 13.53 -25.25 -10.51
N ILE A 378 13.94 -24.02 -10.81
CA ILE A 378 14.69 -23.69 -12.03
C ILE A 378 16.16 -23.54 -11.64
N PRO A 379 17.06 -24.42 -12.15
CA PRO A 379 18.49 -24.20 -12.02
C PRO A 379 18.89 -22.92 -12.76
N LEU A 380 19.80 -22.13 -12.20
CA LEU A 380 20.27 -20.88 -12.83
C LEU A 380 20.89 -21.09 -14.23
N GLY A 381 21.39 -22.29 -14.53
CA GLY A 381 21.92 -22.65 -15.85
C GLY A 381 20.85 -23.00 -16.89
N GLU A 382 19.58 -23.10 -16.50
CA GLU A 382 18.46 -23.51 -17.36
C GLU A 382 17.35 -22.44 -17.46
N LEU A 383 17.72 -21.17 -17.29
CA LEU A 383 16.79 -20.05 -17.41
C LEU A 383 16.23 -19.98 -18.85
N PRO A 384 14.99 -19.49 -19.03
CA PRO A 384 14.45 -19.19 -20.35
C PRO A 384 15.34 -18.21 -21.15
N PRO A 385 15.16 -18.10 -22.48
CA PRO A 385 15.95 -17.21 -23.32
C PRO A 385 15.73 -15.74 -22.93
N ILE A 386 16.71 -15.19 -22.19
CA ILE A 386 16.76 -13.80 -21.78
C ILE A 386 18.03 -13.19 -22.39
N PRO A 387 17.97 -12.01 -23.02
CA PRO A 387 19.16 -11.39 -23.61
C PRO A 387 20.19 -11.02 -22.54
N ARG A 388 21.48 -11.12 -22.87
CA ARG A 388 22.60 -10.84 -21.96
C ARG A 388 22.53 -9.47 -21.27
N GLU A 389 22.09 -8.44 -21.99
CA GLU A 389 22.12 -7.05 -21.54
C GLU A 389 20.88 -6.63 -20.73
N MET A 390 20.05 -7.58 -20.28
CA MET A 390 18.86 -7.25 -19.49
C MET A 390 19.22 -6.80 -18.08
N SER A 391 18.80 -5.58 -17.74
CA SER A 391 18.93 -4.96 -16.43
C SER A 391 17.70 -5.18 -15.54
N GLY A 392 16.56 -5.56 -16.14
CA GLY A 392 15.31 -5.88 -15.46
C GLY A 392 14.67 -7.14 -16.03
N LEU A 393 14.54 -8.18 -15.20
CA LEU A 393 13.93 -9.45 -15.57
C LEU A 393 13.19 -10.09 -14.39
N SER A 394 12.27 -10.99 -14.72
CA SER A 394 11.66 -11.94 -13.79
C SER A 394 11.67 -13.33 -14.41
N VAL A 395 11.92 -14.33 -13.58
CA VAL A 395 11.78 -15.74 -13.92
C VAL A 395 10.92 -16.38 -12.85
N LEU A 396 9.92 -17.16 -13.26
CA LEU A 396 9.02 -17.86 -12.39
C LEU A 396 8.92 -19.31 -12.84
N SER A 397 8.81 -20.21 -11.86
CA SER A 397 8.36 -21.57 -12.06
C SER A 397 6.91 -21.70 -11.62
N VAL A 398 6.01 -21.96 -12.56
CA VAL A 398 4.56 -22.01 -12.29
C VAL A 398 3.90 -23.07 -13.18
N ASP A 399 3.25 -24.05 -12.55
CA ASP A 399 2.23 -24.86 -13.20
C ASP A 399 1.00 -24.00 -13.47
N LEU A 400 0.87 -23.50 -14.71
CA LEU A 400 -0.24 -22.63 -15.12
C LEU A 400 -1.61 -23.31 -14.98
N ALA A 401 -1.69 -24.64 -15.16
CA ALA A 401 -2.93 -25.38 -14.98
C ALA A 401 -3.30 -25.45 -13.49
N GLY A 402 -2.33 -25.74 -12.63
CA GLY A 402 -2.48 -25.70 -11.17
C GLY A 402 -2.86 -24.30 -10.65
N LEU A 403 -2.19 -23.26 -11.15
CA LEU A 403 -2.46 -21.86 -10.81
C LEU A 403 -3.89 -21.46 -11.15
N LEU A 404 -4.35 -21.78 -12.37
CA LEU A 404 -5.74 -21.52 -12.77
C LEU A 404 -6.70 -22.23 -11.81
N GLY A 405 -6.44 -23.50 -11.47
CA GLY A 405 -7.23 -24.24 -10.49
C GLY A 405 -7.34 -23.58 -9.11
N ALA A 406 -6.24 -22.99 -8.63
CA ALA A 406 -6.28 -22.25 -7.36
C ALA A 406 -7.03 -20.92 -7.47
N ILE A 407 -6.89 -20.19 -8.59
CA ILE A 407 -7.66 -18.96 -8.85
C ILE A 407 -9.16 -19.27 -8.86
N GLU A 408 -9.58 -20.35 -9.53
CA GLU A 408 -10.97 -20.81 -9.53
C GLU A 408 -11.47 -21.12 -8.11
N ALA A 409 -10.66 -21.80 -7.29
CA ALA A 409 -10.99 -22.12 -5.90
C ALA A 409 -11.16 -20.85 -5.05
N MET A 410 -10.24 -19.88 -5.18
CA MET A 410 -10.36 -18.58 -4.50
C MET A 410 -11.57 -17.79 -4.98
N ALA A 411 -11.81 -17.74 -6.30
CA ALA A 411 -12.95 -17.05 -6.88
C ALA A 411 -14.29 -17.63 -6.37
N ALA A 412 -14.36 -18.95 -6.21
CA ALA A 412 -15.52 -19.63 -5.64
C ALA A 412 -15.77 -19.22 -4.17
N GLN A 413 -14.72 -19.00 -3.38
CA GLN A 413 -14.84 -18.51 -2.00
C GLN A 413 -15.23 -17.03 -1.93
N ALA A 414 -14.73 -16.20 -2.84
CA ALA A 414 -14.99 -14.76 -2.86
C ALA A 414 -16.39 -14.38 -3.41
N GLY A 415 -16.99 -15.26 -4.23
CA GLY A 415 -18.37 -15.14 -4.68
C GLY A 415 -18.55 -15.27 -6.20
N PRO A 416 -19.79 -15.47 -6.66
CA PRO A 416 -20.10 -15.79 -8.06
C PRO A 416 -19.70 -14.69 -9.05
N GLN A 417 -19.61 -13.44 -8.61
CA GLN A 417 -19.23 -12.29 -9.44
C GLN A 417 -17.78 -12.34 -9.95
N ILE A 418 -16.88 -13.05 -9.26
CA ILE A 418 -15.49 -13.25 -9.70
C ILE A 418 -15.38 -14.58 -10.46
N ALA A 419 -16.05 -15.64 -9.97
CA ALA A 419 -15.95 -16.96 -10.58
C ALA A 419 -16.67 -17.10 -11.92
N GLY A 420 -17.78 -16.36 -12.13
CA GLY A 420 -18.62 -16.45 -13.33
C GLY A 420 -17.86 -16.13 -14.63
N PRO A 421 -17.25 -14.94 -14.76
CA PRO A 421 -16.53 -14.55 -15.97
C PRO A 421 -15.39 -15.51 -16.36
N LEU A 422 -14.70 -16.09 -15.38
CA LEU A 422 -13.63 -17.06 -15.62
C LEU A 422 -14.16 -18.36 -16.22
N ARG A 423 -15.24 -18.91 -15.64
CA ARG A 423 -15.91 -20.11 -16.17
C ARG A 423 -16.53 -19.87 -17.54
N ASP A 424 -17.13 -18.70 -17.75
CA ASP A 424 -17.74 -18.35 -19.05
C ASP A 424 -16.67 -18.28 -20.14
N PHE A 425 -15.49 -17.73 -19.81
CA PHE A 425 -14.35 -17.73 -20.72
C PHE A 425 -13.85 -19.15 -21.02
N GLU A 426 -13.62 -19.97 -20.00
CA GLU A 426 -13.20 -21.38 -20.17
C GLU A 426 -14.20 -22.17 -21.02
N GLN A 427 -15.51 -22.04 -20.73
CA GLN A 427 -16.56 -22.68 -21.50
C GLN A 427 -16.60 -22.18 -22.94
N ALA A 428 -16.35 -20.88 -23.17
CA ALA A 428 -16.29 -20.33 -24.51
C ALA A 428 -15.10 -20.89 -25.30
N VAL A 429 -13.93 -21.04 -24.67
CA VAL A 429 -12.77 -21.72 -25.26
C VAL A 429 -13.11 -23.18 -25.56
N GLN A 430 -13.67 -23.91 -24.59
CA GLN A 430 -14.03 -25.31 -24.76
C GLN A 430 -15.03 -25.53 -25.91
N ASN A 431 -16.08 -24.72 -25.99
CA ASN A 431 -17.12 -24.83 -27.02
C ASN A 431 -16.59 -24.54 -28.43
N ARG A 432 -15.65 -23.60 -28.57
CA ARG A 432 -15.13 -23.17 -29.88
C ARG A 432 -13.91 -23.97 -30.32
N ALA A 433 -12.94 -24.09 -29.42
CA ALA A 433 -11.65 -24.69 -29.70
C ALA A 433 -11.69 -26.22 -29.61
N ARG A 434 -12.76 -26.79 -29.02
CA ARG A 434 -12.99 -28.23 -28.85
C ARG A 434 -11.90 -28.95 -28.05
N PHE A 435 -11.24 -28.22 -27.15
CA PHE A 435 -10.30 -28.78 -26.17
C PHE A 435 -10.57 -28.16 -24.80
N ASP A 436 -10.17 -28.84 -23.75
CA ASP A 436 -10.21 -28.32 -22.39
C ASP A 436 -9.02 -27.38 -22.11
N LEU A 437 -9.29 -26.12 -21.72
CA LEU A 437 -8.24 -25.11 -21.53
C LEU A 437 -7.16 -25.58 -20.54
N LYS A 438 -7.57 -26.20 -19.43
CA LYS A 438 -6.67 -26.55 -18.33
C LYS A 438 -5.91 -27.84 -18.61
N THR A 439 -6.62 -28.89 -18.99
CA THR A 439 -6.07 -30.25 -19.12
C THR A 439 -5.46 -30.53 -20.48
N GLU A 440 -5.82 -29.75 -21.53
CA GLU A 440 -5.27 -29.95 -22.87
C GLU A 440 -4.39 -28.79 -23.36
N LEU A 441 -4.63 -27.53 -22.99
CA LEU A 441 -3.78 -26.41 -23.43
C LEU A 441 -2.72 -26.05 -22.38
N LEU A 442 -3.13 -25.68 -21.17
CA LEU A 442 -2.19 -25.23 -20.13
C LEU A 442 -1.28 -26.36 -19.64
N SER A 443 -1.73 -27.60 -19.70
CA SER A 443 -0.92 -28.78 -19.37
C SER A 443 0.25 -29.01 -20.34
N GLU A 444 0.21 -28.45 -21.55
CA GLU A 444 1.29 -28.51 -22.54
C GLU A 444 2.35 -27.42 -22.34
N LEU A 445 2.04 -26.42 -21.51
CA LEU A 445 3.01 -25.42 -21.10
C LEU A 445 3.92 -26.01 -20.02
N GLY A 446 5.21 -25.73 -20.15
CA GLY A 446 6.21 -26.02 -19.14
C GLY A 446 6.14 -25.02 -17.99
N PRO A 447 6.78 -25.33 -16.85
CA PRO A 447 6.71 -24.47 -15.68
C PRO A 447 7.53 -23.17 -15.83
N LYS A 448 8.51 -23.11 -16.73
CA LYS A 448 9.43 -21.97 -16.82
C LYS A 448 8.80 -20.79 -17.56
N ILE A 449 8.69 -19.65 -16.87
CA ILE A 449 8.23 -18.38 -17.42
C ILE A 449 9.30 -17.33 -17.20
N ALA A 450 9.67 -16.57 -18.22
CA ALA A 450 10.49 -15.37 -18.07
C ALA A 450 9.76 -14.14 -18.60
N THR A 451 9.96 -13.02 -17.92
CA THR A 451 9.47 -11.71 -18.33
C THR A 451 10.61 -10.71 -18.27
N TYR A 452 10.73 -9.84 -19.27
CA TYR A 452 11.75 -8.79 -19.30
C TYR A 452 11.32 -7.66 -20.23
N THR A 453 11.95 -6.50 -20.08
CA THR A 453 11.72 -5.35 -20.94
C THR A 453 12.98 -5.06 -21.73
N LEU A 454 12.86 -5.04 -23.06
CA LEU A 454 13.97 -4.67 -23.93
C LEU A 454 14.21 -3.15 -23.87
N PRO A 455 15.46 -2.69 -23.94
CA PRO A 455 15.79 -1.27 -24.01
C PRO A 455 15.04 -0.60 -25.17
N THR A 456 14.25 0.43 -24.85
CA THR A 456 13.58 1.22 -25.87
C THR A 456 14.62 2.11 -26.56
N PRO A 457 14.76 2.08 -27.90
CA PRO A 457 15.63 3.02 -28.58
C PRO A 457 15.17 4.47 -28.28
N PRO A 458 16.10 5.42 -28.13
CA PRO A 458 15.77 6.79 -27.74
C PRO A 458 14.68 7.35 -28.67
N SER A 459 13.55 7.74 -28.08
CA SER A 459 12.40 8.26 -28.79
C SER A 459 12.83 9.45 -29.66
N ARG A 460 12.62 9.38 -30.97
CA ARG A 460 12.75 10.57 -31.83
C ARG A 460 11.75 11.62 -31.33
N PRO A 461 12.12 12.91 -31.24
CA PRO A 461 11.22 13.95 -30.76
C PRO A 461 9.92 13.93 -31.57
N SER A 462 8.83 13.52 -30.93
CA SER A 462 7.50 13.47 -31.52
C SER A 462 7.05 14.92 -31.78
N GLY A 463 6.82 15.28 -33.03
CA GLY A 463 6.36 16.62 -33.40
C GLY A 463 5.00 16.93 -32.75
N ASN A 464 4.89 18.11 -32.11
CA ASN A 464 3.71 18.87 -31.64
C ASN A 464 2.40 18.16 -31.21
N ASN A 465 2.36 16.85 -30.99
CA ASN A 465 1.15 16.17 -30.53
C ASN A 465 1.01 16.30 -29.00
N PRO A 466 0.01 17.05 -28.49
CA PRO A 466 -0.12 17.33 -27.06
C PRO A 466 -0.37 16.07 -26.21
N LEU A 467 -0.97 15.01 -26.79
CA LEU A 467 -1.16 13.74 -26.08
C LEU A 467 0.17 13.00 -25.87
N SER A 468 1.07 13.09 -26.86
CA SER A 468 2.45 12.60 -26.71
C SER A 468 3.21 13.38 -25.65
N GLY A 469 2.94 14.68 -25.50
CA GLY A 469 3.50 15.51 -24.44
C GLY A 469 3.12 15.05 -23.03
N VAL A 470 1.87 14.62 -22.82
CA VAL A 470 1.41 14.10 -21.52
C VAL A 470 1.98 12.72 -21.23
N LEU A 471 2.02 11.82 -22.21
CA LEU A 471 2.64 10.50 -22.06
C LEU A 471 4.16 10.62 -21.84
N ASN A 472 4.82 11.60 -22.48
CA ASN A 472 6.22 11.92 -22.23
C ASN A 472 6.43 12.65 -20.88
N ALA A 473 5.45 13.41 -20.37
CA ALA A 473 5.55 14.04 -19.05
C ALA A 473 5.43 13.02 -17.91
N LEU A 474 4.79 11.87 -18.15
CA LEU A 474 4.77 10.71 -17.25
C LEU A 474 6.05 9.85 -17.33
N GLY A 475 7.16 10.41 -17.86
CA GLY A 475 8.50 9.81 -17.79
C GLY A 475 9.24 9.63 -19.12
N GLY A 476 8.71 10.10 -20.25
CA GLY A 476 9.40 10.04 -21.55
C GLY A 476 9.55 8.61 -22.11
N LEU A 477 8.93 7.65 -21.44
CA LEU A 477 9.03 6.23 -21.74
C LEU A 477 8.17 5.94 -22.97
N GLY A 478 8.81 5.72 -24.12
CA GLY A 478 8.16 4.93 -25.17
C GLY A 478 7.62 3.64 -24.53
N LEU A 479 6.47 3.15 -25.00
CA LEU A 479 5.82 1.98 -24.41
C LEU A 479 6.87 0.86 -24.21
N PRO A 480 7.02 0.33 -22.98
CA PRO A 480 8.07 -0.62 -22.67
C PRO A 480 7.95 -1.82 -23.60
N GLN A 481 9.07 -2.22 -24.19
CA GLN A 481 9.13 -3.38 -25.06
C GLN A 481 9.13 -4.67 -24.22
N PHE A 482 8.00 -5.00 -23.60
CA PHE A 482 7.91 -6.19 -22.77
C PHE A 482 7.88 -7.47 -23.61
N VAL A 483 8.46 -8.53 -23.04
CA VAL A 483 8.46 -9.90 -23.53
C VAL A 483 8.06 -10.82 -22.36
N VAL A 484 7.23 -11.82 -22.65
CA VAL A 484 6.90 -12.95 -21.80
C VAL A 484 7.21 -14.22 -22.59
N ALA A 485 8.16 -15.02 -22.14
CA ALA A 485 8.51 -16.31 -22.71
C ALA A 485 8.04 -17.43 -21.78
N ILE A 486 7.17 -18.31 -22.28
CA ILE A 486 6.57 -19.42 -21.53
C ILE A 486 7.04 -20.72 -22.17
N GLU A 487 7.66 -21.61 -21.40
CA GLU A 487 8.11 -22.91 -21.90
C GLU A 487 6.94 -23.73 -22.47
N VAL A 488 7.20 -24.47 -23.54
CA VAL A 488 6.24 -25.36 -24.19
C VAL A 488 6.87 -26.75 -24.24
N LYS A 489 6.18 -27.76 -23.70
CA LYS A 489 6.68 -29.14 -23.61
C LYS A 489 6.86 -29.77 -25.00
N ASP A 490 5.91 -29.54 -25.89
CA ASP A 490 5.94 -29.98 -27.28
C ASP A 490 5.34 -28.89 -28.18
N ALA A 491 6.21 -28.13 -28.85
CA ALA A 491 5.80 -27.02 -29.70
C ALA A 491 4.95 -27.46 -30.91
N GLU A 492 5.20 -28.63 -31.47
CA GLU A 492 4.46 -29.13 -32.64
C GLU A 492 3.04 -29.59 -32.23
N ALA A 493 2.92 -30.27 -31.09
CA ALA A 493 1.62 -30.64 -30.53
C ALA A 493 0.81 -29.42 -30.03
N PHE A 494 1.50 -28.39 -29.54
CA PHE A 494 0.87 -27.17 -29.03
C PHE A 494 0.33 -26.26 -30.13
N LYS A 495 0.98 -26.22 -31.30
CA LYS A 495 0.66 -25.36 -32.45
C LYS A 495 -0.84 -25.37 -32.84
N PRO A 496 -1.51 -26.51 -33.10
CA PRO A 496 -2.93 -26.51 -33.44
C PRO A 496 -3.82 -26.00 -32.30
N LYS A 497 -3.43 -26.20 -31.04
CA LYS A 497 -4.18 -25.73 -29.86
C LYS A 497 -4.08 -24.20 -29.74
N LEU A 498 -2.90 -23.63 -29.99
CA LEU A 498 -2.71 -22.18 -30.07
C LEU A 498 -3.58 -21.56 -31.16
N ASP A 499 -3.69 -22.17 -32.34
CA ASP A 499 -4.53 -21.66 -33.43
C ASP A 499 -5.99 -21.53 -33.00
N ALA A 500 -6.50 -22.60 -32.39
CA ALA A 500 -7.89 -22.66 -31.96
C ALA A 500 -8.15 -21.72 -30.76
N LEU A 501 -7.17 -21.50 -29.88
CA LEU A 501 -7.23 -20.45 -28.86
C LEU A 501 -7.33 -19.05 -29.48
N ILE A 502 -6.48 -18.72 -30.47
CA ILE A 502 -6.49 -17.40 -31.11
C ILE A 502 -7.83 -17.14 -31.82
N LEU A 503 -8.42 -18.16 -32.45
CA LEU A 503 -9.77 -18.06 -33.01
C LEU A 503 -10.82 -17.76 -31.93
N ALA A 504 -10.76 -18.46 -30.79
CA ALA A 504 -11.67 -18.19 -29.67
C ALA A 504 -11.49 -16.78 -29.08
N VAL A 505 -10.25 -16.30 -28.94
CA VAL A 505 -9.93 -14.94 -28.48
C VAL A 505 -10.46 -13.88 -29.45
N ASN A 506 -10.28 -14.07 -30.75
CA ASN A 506 -10.80 -13.14 -31.77
C ASN A 506 -12.32 -13.02 -31.70
N ASP A 507 -13.02 -14.13 -31.48
CA ASP A 507 -14.46 -14.12 -31.33
C ASP A 507 -14.92 -13.39 -30.05
N GLN A 508 -14.16 -13.49 -28.96
CA GLN A 508 -14.43 -12.73 -27.74
C GLN A 508 -14.16 -11.23 -27.92
N LEU A 509 -13.06 -10.87 -28.59
CA LEU A 509 -12.78 -9.46 -28.92
C LEU A 509 -13.87 -8.85 -29.80
N ALA A 510 -14.40 -9.62 -30.75
CA ALA A 510 -15.53 -9.18 -31.57
C ALA A 510 -16.82 -9.02 -30.74
N ALA A 511 -17.07 -9.89 -29.76
CA ALA A 511 -18.24 -9.83 -28.88
C ALA A 511 -18.21 -8.67 -27.86
N LEU A 512 -17.03 -8.18 -27.50
CA LEU A 512 -16.87 -7.01 -26.61
C LEU A 512 -17.20 -5.69 -27.28
N LEU A 513 -17.23 -5.65 -28.62
CA LEU A 513 -17.62 -4.47 -29.35
C LEU A 513 -19.15 -4.39 -29.49
N PRO A 514 -19.74 -3.20 -29.38
CA PRO A 514 -21.15 -3.05 -29.70
C PRO A 514 -21.39 -3.56 -31.13
N PRO A 515 -22.51 -4.27 -31.38
CA PRO A 515 -22.85 -4.64 -32.74
C PRO A 515 -22.88 -3.37 -33.60
N PRO A 516 -22.43 -3.45 -34.85
CA PRO A 516 -22.47 -2.30 -35.73
C PRO A 516 -23.90 -1.76 -35.77
N PRO A 517 -24.07 -0.42 -35.80
CA PRO A 517 -25.41 0.15 -35.91
C PRO A 517 -26.11 -0.50 -37.11
N PRO A 518 -27.40 -0.85 -36.98
CA PRO A 518 -28.13 -1.42 -38.10
C PRO A 518 -27.93 -0.50 -39.31
N PRO A 519 -27.70 -1.05 -40.52
CA PRO A 519 -27.41 -0.25 -41.69
C PRO A 519 -28.48 0.82 -41.80
N GLU A 520 -28.08 2.11 -41.79
CA GLU A 520 -29.05 3.20 -41.95
C GLU A 520 -29.88 2.87 -43.18
N GLU A 521 -31.20 2.77 -43.00
CA GLU A 521 -32.11 2.52 -44.11
C GLU A 521 -31.72 3.47 -45.24
N PRO A 522 -31.53 2.97 -46.47
CA PRO A 522 -30.96 3.74 -47.56
C PRO A 522 -31.75 5.02 -47.71
N ARG A 523 -31.19 6.13 -47.20
CA ARG A 523 -31.84 7.45 -47.30
C ARG A 523 -32.03 7.68 -48.78
N GLU A 524 -33.29 7.79 -49.21
CA GLU A 524 -33.61 8.02 -50.60
C GLU A 524 -32.75 9.18 -51.09
N PRO A 525 -32.03 9.00 -52.22
CA PRO A 525 -31.02 9.95 -52.65
C PRO A 525 -31.71 11.30 -52.94
N GLN A 526 -31.65 12.22 -51.99
CA GLN A 526 -32.02 13.62 -52.23
C GLN A 526 -31.06 14.13 -53.30
N GLY A 527 -31.64 14.37 -54.47
CA GLY A 527 -30.91 14.51 -55.72
C GLY A 527 -29.86 15.61 -55.68
N GLY A 528 -28.70 15.31 -56.26
CA GLY A 528 -27.77 16.32 -56.72
C GLY A 528 -26.35 16.25 -56.16
N GLN A 529 -25.66 15.10 -56.30
CA GLN A 529 -24.26 15.02 -56.72
C GLN A 529 -23.78 13.56 -56.57
N ARG A 530 -23.66 12.84 -57.71
CA ARG A 530 -22.98 11.55 -57.80
C ARG A 530 -21.46 11.76 -57.71
N GLY A 531 -20.97 12.15 -56.55
CA GLY A 531 -19.56 12.04 -56.20
C GLY A 531 -19.30 10.61 -55.74
N ASN A 532 -18.30 9.96 -56.32
CA ASN A 532 -17.89 8.58 -56.04
C ASN A 532 -17.25 8.45 -54.64
N ARG A 533 -17.95 8.88 -53.59
CA ARG A 533 -17.53 8.70 -52.19
C ARG A 533 -17.73 7.22 -51.86
N ARG A 534 -16.66 6.44 -52.01
CA ARG A 534 -16.53 5.11 -51.42
C ARG A 534 -16.98 5.22 -49.97
N ALA A 535 -17.90 4.36 -49.54
CA ALA A 535 -18.26 4.27 -48.13
C ALA A 535 -16.96 4.15 -47.33
N PRO A 536 -16.76 4.93 -46.25
CA PRO A 536 -15.62 4.73 -45.36
C PRO A 536 -15.58 3.25 -44.99
N ASP A 537 -14.43 2.59 -45.20
CA ASP A 537 -14.28 1.19 -44.80
C ASP A 537 -14.61 1.10 -43.31
N GLU A 538 -15.55 0.22 -42.96
CA GLU A 538 -15.97 0.03 -41.58
C GLU A 538 -14.74 -0.40 -40.76
N PRO A 539 -14.47 0.25 -39.61
CA PRO A 539 -13.27 -0.05 -38.84
C PRO A 539 -13.28 -1.52 -38.43
N GLU A 540 -12.32 -2.30 -38.95
CA GLU A 540 -12.22 -3.71 -38.59
C GLU A 540 -12.06 -3.85 -37.07
N PRO A 541 -12.80 -4.77 -36.42
CA PRO A 541 -12.66 -5.00 -34.99
C PRO A 541 -11.23 -5.48 -34.66
N PRO A 542 -10.72 -5.21 -33.44
CA PRO A 542 -9.45 -5.76 -33.01
C PRO A 542 -9.41 -7.27 -33.19
N LYS A 543 -8.45 -7.76 -33.97
CA LYS A 543 -8.28 -9.19 -34.23
C LYS A 543 -6.81 -9.55 -34.37
N PHE A 544 -6.43 -10.69 -33.81
CA PHE A 544 -5.18 -11.35 -34.09
C PHE A 544 -5.22 -11.92 -35.51
N SER A 545 -4.24 -11.51 -36.32
CA SER A 545 -4.05 -11.97 -37.68
C SER A 545 -2.79 -12.83 -37.76
N LEU A 546 -2.92 -14.00 -38.38
CA LEU A 546 -1.79 -14.87 -38.66
C LEU A 546 -0.91 -14.24 -39.74
N THR A 547 0.38 -14.13 -39.46
CA THR A 547 1.38 -13.79 -40.48
C THR A 547 1.82 -15.04 -41.22
N LEU A 548 2.16 -14.90 -42.50
CA LEU A 548 2.68 -16.01 -43.33
C LEU A 548 4.14 -16.36 -43.00
N ALA A 549 4.76 -15.69 -42.03
CA ALA A 549 6.14 -15.94 -41.65
C ALA A 549 6.26 -17.23 -40.82
N GLU A 550 7.33 -17.99 -41.06
CA GLU A 550 7.77 -19.02 -40.12
C GLU A 550 8.73 -18.41 -39.08
N PRO A 551 8.58 -18.76 -37.79
CA PRO A 551 7.56 -19.61 -37.21
C PRO A 551 6.24 -18.87 -36.98
N ARG A 552 5.24 -19.63 -36.55
CA ARG A 552 3.86 -19.19 -36.43
C ARG A 552 3.71 -17.96 -35.54
N THR A 553 3.26 -16.85 -36.14
CA THR A 553 3.21 -15.55 -35.48
C THR A 553 1.87 -14.85 -35.73
N TYR A 554 1.23 -14.42 -34.65
CA TYR A 554 -0.05 -13.72 -34.62
C TYR A 554 0.16 -12.26 -34.21
N LEU A 555 -0.42 -11.32 -34.96
CA LEU A 555 -0.37 -9.89 -34.70
C LEU A 555 -1.75 -9.34 -34.38
N LEU A 556 -1.92 -8.70 -33.23
CA LEU A 556 -3.14 -7.95 -32.94
C LEU A 556 -3.19 -6.70 -33.83
N LYS A 557 -4.15 -6.68 -34.76
CA LYS A 557 -4.48 -5.49 -35.53
C LYS A 557 -5.48 -4.66 -34.73
N LEU A 558 -5.18 -3.39 -34.52
CA LEU A 558 -6.08 -2.44 -33.86
C LEU A 558 -6.81 -1.59 -34.93
N PRO A 559 -8.03 -1.09 -34.66
CA PRO A 559 -8.72 -0.15 -35.55
C PRO A 559 -7.94 1.14 -35.81
N GLU A 560 -8.15 1.72 -37.00
CA GLU A 560 -7.63 3.05 -37.41
C GLU A 560 -8.19 4.17 -36.50
N GLY A 561 -7.54 4.38 -35.36
CA GLY A 561 -7.96 5.34 -34.32
C GLY A 561 -7.37 5.01 -32.95
N LEU A 562 -7.11 3.73 -32.69
CA LEU A 562 -6.36 3.29 -31.50
C LEU A 562 -4.83 3.29 -31.72
N TYR A 563 -4.37 3.51 -32.96
CA TYR A 563 -2.95 3.62 -33.33
C TYR A 563 -2.22 4.85 -32.77
N GLY A 564 -2.87 5.71 -31.98
CA GLY A 564 -2.18 6.73 -31.19
C GLY A 564 -1.10 6.15 -30.26
N LEU A 565 -1.19 4.85 -29.95
CA LEU A 565 -0.13 4.05 -29.33
C LEU A 565 0.91 3.59 -30.37
N THR A 566 1.53 4.53 -31.10
CA THR A 566 2.49 4.23 -32.17
C THR A 566 3.62 3.35 -31.63
N GLY A 567 3.66 2.07 -32.05
CA GLY A 567 4.67 1.10 -31.62
C GLY A 567 4.15 -0.07 -30.78
N TYR A 568 2.91 -0.02 -30.29
CA TYR A 568 2.28 -1.15 -29.61
C TYR A 568 1.54 -2.05 -30.61
N GLN A 569 2.04 -3.26 -30.82
CA GLN A 569 1.42 -4.25 -31.68
C GLN A 569 1.58 -5.63 -31.04
N PRO A 570 0.71 -5.96 -30.05
CA PRO A 570 0.80 -7.22 -29.33
C PRO A 570 0.99 -8.40 -30.27
N THR A 571 2.08 -9.12 -30.03
CA THR A 571 2.57 -10.19 -30.89
C THR A 571 2.65 -11.48 -30.09
N ILE A 572 2.10 -12.55 -30.64
CA ILE A 572 2.20 -13.90 -30.09
C ILE A 572 2.98 -14.72 -31.10
N THR A 573 4.13 -15.28 -30.74
CA THR A 573 4.92 -16.15 -31.61
C THR A 573 5.26 -17.45 -30.90
N LEU A 574 5.23 -18.56 -31.63
CA LEU A 574 5.63 -19.87 -31.12
C LEU A 574 7.06 -20.15 -31.60
N GLY A 575 8.01 -20.17 -30.68
CA GLY A 575 9.41 -20.54 -30.90
C GLY A 575 9.61 -22.06 -30.97
N LYS A 576 10.86 -22.51 -30.79
CA LYS A 576 11.20 -23.95 -30.75
C LYS A 576 10.76 -24.59 -29.45
N GLY A 577 10.95 -23.90 -28.33
CA GLY A 577 10.61 -24.37 -26.99
C GLY A 577 9.76 -23.41 -26.17
N TYR A 578 9.42 -22.23 -26.72
CA TYR A 578 8.73 -21.19 -25.96
C TYR A 578 7.56 -20.56 -26.74
N LEU A 579 6.46 -20.32 -26.04
CA LEU A 579 5.40 -19.39 -26.45
C LEU A 579 5.81 -17.99 -25.99
N ILE A 580 5.96 -17.08 -26.94
CA ILE A 580 6.44 -15.72 -26.70
C ILE A 580 5.28 -14.73 -26.90
N LEU A 581 4.94 -14.00 -25.85
CA LEU A 581 4.02 -12.86 -25.88
C LEU A 581 4.84 -11.58 -25.78
N ALA A 582 4.73 -10.69 -26.75
CA ALA A 582 5.50 -9.45 -26.74
C ALA A 582 4.63 -8.24 -27.09
N SER A 583 5.05 -7.08 -26.61
CA SER A 583 4.45 -5.78 -26.94
C SER A 583 4.47 -5.44 -28.44
N ASN A 584 5.43 -5.97 -29.19
CA ASN A 584 5.61 -5.71 -30.62
C ASN A 584 6.36 -6.85 -31.36
N PRO A 585 6.35 -6.89 -32.71
CA PRO A 585 6.97 -7.96 -33.49
C PRO A 585 8.50 -8.01 -33.42
N VAL A 586 9.15 -6.88 -33.16
CA VAL A 586 10.62 -6.81 -33.04
C VAL A 586 11.06 -7.51 -31.76
N ALA A 587 10.40 -7.20 -30.65
CA ALA A 587 10.62 -7.82 -29.36
C ALA A 587 10.38 -9.35 -29.40
N ALA A 588 9.28 -9.79 -30.02
CA ALA A 588 8.98 -11.21 -30.21
C ALA A 588 10.08 -11.93 -31.01
N ARG A 589 10.60 -11.29 -32.08
CA ARG A 589 11.66 -11.85 -32.92
C ARG A 589 12.98 -11.99 -32.17
N GLN A 590 13.38 -10.94 -31.43
CA GLN A 590 14.62 -10.95 -30.65
C GLN A 590 14.61 -12.07 -29.61
N CYS A 591 13.51 -12.23 -28.86
CA CYS A 591 13.36 -13.34 -27.91
C CYS A 591 13.50 -14.71 -28.58
N ARG A 592 12.91 -14.88 -29.76
CA ARG A 592 12.98 -16.15 -30.51
C ARG A 592 14.40 -16.45 -31.00
N GLU A 593 15.11 -15.44 -31.51
CA GLU A 593 16.49 -15.62 -32.00
C GLU A 593 17.41 -16.13 -30.88
N LEU A 594 17.17 -15.70 -29.63
CA LEU A 594 17.89 -16.17 -28.45
C LEU A 594 17.70 -17.67 -28.13
N GLU A 595 16.61 -18.30 -28.57
CA GLU A 595 16.43 -19.76 -28.40
C GLU A 595 17.49 -20.57 -29.15
N SER A 596 18.05 -20.01 -30.22
CA SER A 596 19.13 -20.62 -31.00
C SER A 596 20.49 -19.96 -30.81
N ALA A 597 20.56 -18.88 -30.03
CA ALA A 597 21.80 -18.19 -29.75
C ALA A 597 22.72 -19.02 -28.84
N ASP A 598 24.02 -18.74 -28.94
CA ASP A 598 25.02 -19.29 -28.02
C ASP A 598 24.74 -18.81 -26.59
N ASP A 599 25.11 -19.62 -25.59
CA ASP A 599 24.90 -19.28 -24.17
C ASP A 599 25.57 -17.96 -23.76
N SER A 600 26.60 -17.52 -24.49
CA SER A 600 27.25 -16.22 -24.28
C SER A 600 26.42 -15.00 -24.67
N GLU A 601 25.34 -15.18 -25.43
CA GLU A 601 24.37 -14.13 -25.77
C GLU A 601 23.18 -14.10 -24.80
N ARG A 602 23.07 -15.13 -23.95
CA ARG A 602 22.02 -15.25 -22.94
C ARG A 602 22.44 -14.58 -21.64
N TRP A 603 21.44 -14.17 -20.89
CA TRP A 603 21.64 -13.64 -19.56
C TRP A 603 22.26 -14.71 -18.68
N THR A 604 23.39 -14.34 -18.09
CA THR A 604 24.03 -15.06 -17.01
C THR A 604 24.18 -14.06 -15.89
N ALA A 605 24.00 -14.51 -14.64
CA ALA A 605 24.17 -13.63 -13.50
C ALA A 605 25.60 -13.03 -13.52
N PRO A 606 25.75 -11.70 -13.68
CA PRO A 606 27.06 -11.10 -13.86
C PRO A 606 27.90 -11.20 -12.59
N GLY A 607 29.18 -11.54 -12.73
CA GLY A 607 30.20 -11.36 -11.69
C GLY A 607 29.86 -11.99 -10.33
N ASP A 608 29.83 -11.14 -9.30
CA ASP A 608 29.50 -11.48 -7.92
C ASP A 608 28.03 -11.88 -7.72
N LEU A 609 27.11 -11.42 -8.59
CA LEU A 609 25.69 -11.77 -8.54
C LEU A 609 25.47 -13.29 -8.56
N ALA A 610 26.21 -14.01 -9.41
CA ALA A 610 26.08 -15.46 -9.53
C ALA A 610 26.37 -16.19 -8.20
N SER A 611 27.28 -15.66 -7.39
CA SER A 611 27.63 -16.24 -6.07
C SER A 611 26.60 -15.94 -4.98
N ARG A 612 25.72 -14.97 -5.20
CA ARG A 612 24.68 -14.51 -4.25
C ARG A 612 23.31 -15.11 -4.51
N LEU A 613 23.09 -15.66 -5.71
CA LEU A 613 21.83 -16.28 -6.07
C LEU A 613 21.70 -17.70 -5.48
N PRO A 614 20.51 -18.11 -5.05
CA PRO A 614 20.24 -19.51 -4.74
C PRO A 614 20.56 -20.41 -5.93
N VAL A 615 21.05 -21.63 -5.67
CA VAL A 615 21.41 -22.60 -6.73
C VAL A 615 20.21 -22.93 -7.62
N ASP A 616 19.03 -22.99 -7.01
CA ASP A 616 17.75 -23.25 -7.64
C ASP A 616 16.69 -22.28 -7.11
N VAL A 617 15.86 -21.75 -8.01
CA VAL A 617 14.85 -20.73 -7.69
C VAL A 617 13.48 -21.16 -8.15
N THR A 618 12.46 -20.89 -7.34
CA THR A 618 11.06 -20.94 -7.78
C THR A 618 10.66 -19.63 -8.42
N MET A 619 11.17 -18.51 -7.90
CA MET A 619 11.00 -17.19 -8.49
C MET A 619 12.30 -16.40 -8.35
N LEU A 620 12.64 -15.62 -9.36
CA LEU A 620 13.76 -14.70 -9.40
C LEU A 620 13.30 -13.41 -10.05
N PHE A 621 13.61 -12.27 -9.45
CA PHE A 621 13.43 -10.95 -10.03
C PHE A 621 14.76 -10.22 -9.87
N VAL A 622 15.23 -9.63 -10.96
CA VAL A 622 16.43 -8.78 -10.96
C VAL A 622 16.01 -7.42 -11.50
N ASN A 623 16.39 -6.36 -10.81
CA ASN A 623 16.12 -4.99 -11.22
C ASN A 623 17.37 -4.13 -11.00
N GLU A 624 17.71 -3.28 -11.96
CA GLU A 624 18.85 -2.38 -11.88
C GLU A 624 18.40 -0.96 -11.47
N PRO A 625 18.52 -0.60 -10.18
CA PRO A 625 18.06 0.71 -9.72
C PRO A 625 18.96 1.86 -10.18
N SER A 626 20.18 1.63 -10.67
CA SER A 626 21.12 2.69 -11.03
C SER A 626 20.62 3.66 -12.11
N GLU A 627 19.65 3.25 -12.92
CA GLU A 627 18.98 4.13 -13.89
C GLU A 627 17.72 4.78 -13.32
N SER A 628 16.85 4.00 -12.67
CA SER A 628 15.53 4.45 -12.24
C SER A 628 15.54 5.23 -10.93
N PHE A 629 16.40 4.86 -9.98
CA PHE A 629 16.45 5.47 -8.65
C PHE A 629 16.89 6.95 -8.70
N PRO A 630 17.97 7.34 -9.41
CA PRO A 630 18.32 8.76 -9.52
C PRO A 630 17.22 9.61 -10.15
N ALA A 631 16.55 9.08 -11.18
CA ALA A 631 15.43 9.75 -11.82
C ALA A 631 14.24 9.91 -10.86
N ALA A 632 13.92 8.88 -10.07
CA ALA A 632 12.87 8.93 -9.06
C ALA A 632 13.17 9.94 -7.95
N ILE A 633 14.42 10.01 -7.47
CA ILE A 633 14.86 11.01 -6.49
C ILE A 633 14.71 12.43 -7.04
N ALA A 634 15.09 12.66 -8.30
CA ALA A 634 14.92 13.95 -8.94
C ALA A 634 13.44 14.36 -9.10
N ALA A 635 12.53 13.40 -9.31
CA ALA A 635 11.09 13.65 -9.49
C ALA A 635 10.29 13.71 -8.17
N LEU A 636 10.87 13.29 -7.04
CA LEU A 636 10.21 13.22 -5.74
C LEU A 636 9.52 14.53 -5.28
N PRO A 637 10.15 15.73 -5.36
CA PRO A 637 9.48 16.96 -4.93
C PRO A 637 8.17 17.22 -5.67
N ASP A 638 8.14 16.99 -6.99
CA ASP A 638 6.94 17.21 -7.81
C ASP A 638 5.84 16.19 -7.45
N ALA A 639 6.21 14.92 -7.27
CA ALA A 639 5.28 13.87 -6.88
C ALA A 639 4.63 14.15 -5.51
N LEU A 640 5.40 14.62 -4.54
CA LEU A 640 4.89 14.97 -3.21
C LEU A 640 3.96 16.18 -3.23
N ASN A 641 4.31 17.23 -3.99
CA ASN A 641 3.46 18.40 -4.13
C ASN A 641 2.12 18.07 -4.82
N GLN A 642 2.13 17.16 -5.80
CA GLN A 642 0.91 16.65 -6.41
C GLN A 642 0.05 15.86 -5.42
N ALA A 643 0.67 15.00 -4.59
CA ALA A 643 -0.04 14.24 -3.57
C ALA A 643 -0.70 15.14 -2.51
N ILE A 644 0.00 16.18 -2.04
CA ILE A 644 -0.57 17.17 -1.10
C ILE A 644 -1.72 17.94 -1.76
N ALA A 645 -1.56 18.38 -3.00
CA ALA A 645 -2.62 19.07 -3.73
C ALA A 645 -3.88 18.19 -3.88
N LEU A 646 -3.70 16.90 -4.17
CA LEU A 646 -4.80 15.94 -4.26
C LEU A 646 -5.46 15.69 -2.90
N ALA A 647 -4.68 15.55 -1.83
CA ALA A 647 -5.20 15.40 -0.46
C ALA A 647 -5.99 16.64 -0.01
N ALA A 648 -5.45 17.83 -0.28
CA ALA A 648 -6.12 19.10 -0.02
C ALA A 648 -7.43 19.22 -0.81
N ALA A 649 -7.42 18.91 -2.11
CA ALA A 649 -8.63 18.91 -2.94
C ALA A 649 -9.68 17.91 -2.41
N ARG A 650 -9.25 16.72 -1.97
CA ARG A 650 -10.15 15.72 -1.38
C ARG A 650 -10.74 16.16 -0.05
N SER A 651 -9.99 16.90 0.76
CA SER A 651 -10.50 17.47 2.02
C SER A 651 -11.54 18.58 1.81
N GLN A 652 -11.52 19.24 0.65
CA GLN A 652 -12.49 20.26 0.26
C GLN A 652 -13.78 19.68 -0.34
N LEU A 653 -13.78 18.41 -0.75
CA LEU A 653 -15.01 17.78 -1.20
C LEU A 653 -15.99 17.70 -0.03
N PRO A 654 -17.24 18.17 -0.19
CA PRO A 654 -18.26 18.05 0.84
C PRO A 654 -18.39 16.58 1.24
N ALA A 655 -18.52 16.32 2.53
CA ALA A 655 -18.65 14.95 3.01
C ALA A 655 -19.85 14.28 2.31
N PRO A 656 -19.70 13.03 1.81
CA PRO A 656 -20.82 12.31 1.20
C PRO A 656 -21.99 12.24 2.18
N GLY A 657 -23.07 12.97 1.88
CA GLY A 657 -24.27 13.03 2.72
C GLY A 657 -24.46 14.30 3.54
N ASP A 658 -23.59 15.31 3.42
CA ASP A 658 -24.01 16.67 3.77
C ASP A 658 -25.13 17.05 2.79
N PRO A 659 -26.37 17.28 3.27
CA PRO A 659 -27.49 17.59 2.40
C PRO A 659 -27.10 18.82 1.60
N ALA A 660 -27.16 18.74 0.27
CA ALA A 660 -26.97 19.89 -0.60
C ALA A 660 -27.77 21.05 0.02
N GLY A 661 -27.06 22.09 0.47
CA GLY A 661 -27.71 23.24 1.07
C GLY A 661 -28.82 23.70 0.12
N PRO A 662 -29.97 24.19 0.64
CA PRO A 662 -31.05 24.66 -0.22
C PRO A 662 -30.45 25.59 -1.29
N PRO A 663 -30.79 25.40 -2.58
CA PRO A 663 -30.19 26.17 -3.66
C PRO A 663 -30.28 27.65 -3.29
N PRO A 664 -29.19 28.44 -3.48
CA PRO A 664 -29.18 29.84 -3.10
C PRO A 664 -30.43 30.49 -3.68
N ARG A 665 -31.30 31.03 -2.81
CA ARG A 665 -32.46 31.80 -3.24
C ARG A 665 -31.91 32.90 -4.14
N GLY A 666 -32.20 32.81 -5.43
CA GLY A 666 -31.82 33.82 -6.39
C GLY A 666 -32.24 35.20 -5.90
N PRO A 667 -31.49 36.26 -6.23
CA PRO A 667 -31.82 37.61 -5.82
C PRO A 667 -33.27 37.90 -6.21
N GLY A 668 -34.13 38.04 -5.19
CA GLY A 668 -35.55 38.22 -5.37
C GLY A 668 -35.80 39.48 -6.19
N GLY A 669 -36.39 39.30 -7.37
CA GLY A 669 -37.03 40.38 -8.10
C GLY A 669 -38.15 40.99 -7.24
N PRO A 670 -38.33 42.31 -7.27
CA PRO A 670 -39.31 42.98 -6.43
C PRO A 670 -40.74 42.62 -6.85
N GLY A 671 -41.52 42.17 -5.87
CA GLY A 671 -42.93 42.50 -5.68
C GLY A 671 -43.90 42.24 -6.84
N GLY A 672 -44.56 41.09 -6.80
CA GLY A 672 -45.78 40.82 -7.56
C GLY A 672 -46.75 40.01 -6.71
N GLU A 673 -47.38 40.67 -5.72
CA GLU A 673 -48.52 40.13 -4.99
C GLU A 673 -49.68 39.87 -5.96
N ARG A 674 -50.05 38.60 -6.16
CA ARG A 674 -51.42 38.21 -6.47
C ARG A 674 -51.77 36.96 -5.68
N ALA A 675 -52.59 37.18 -4.65
CA ALA A 675 -53.40 36.19 -3.98
C ALA A 675 -54.34 35.50 -4.99
N PHE A 676 -54.50 34.19 -4.89
CA PHE A 676 -55.79 33.55 -5.15
C PHE A 676 -55.86 32.20 -4.43
N ASP A 677 -57.05 31.96 -3.90
CA ASP A 677 -57.47 30.96 -2.92
C ASP A 677 -57.34 29.49 -3.35
N ALA A 678 -57.21 28.64 -2.33
CA ALA A 678 -57.56 27.20 -2.32
C ALA A 678 -59.11 27.03 -2.52
N PRO A 679 -59.73 25.82 -2.68
CA PRO A 679 -59.26 24.51 -2.20
C PRO A 679 -59.65 23.23 -2.98
N ARG A 680 -58.75 22.21 -2.88
CA ARG A 680 -58.99 20.74 -2.78
C ARG A 680 -60.09 20.09 -3.70
N PRO A 681 -60.53 18.82 -3.48
CA PRO A 681 -59.98 17.66 -4.19
C PRO A 681 -61.07 16.79 -4.88
N GLY A 682 -60.66 15.95 -5.84
CA GLY A 682 -61.43 14.76 -6.22
C GLY A 682 -61.67 14.59 -7.72
N GLY A 683 -61.51 13.35 -8.20
CA GLY A 683 -61.97 12.93 -9.54
C GLY A 683 -61.02 11.98 -10.26
N ARG A 684 -61.20 10.67 -10.04
CA ARG A 684 -60.96 9.62 -11.07
C ARG A 684 -62.15 9.66 -12.07
N PRO A 685 -62.21 8.76 -13.08
CA PRO A 685 -61.27 8.45 -14.16
C PRO A 685 -61.95 8.66 -15.54
N GLY A 686 -61.19 8.87 -16.61
CA GLY A 686 -61.76 9.05 -17.94
C GLY A 686 -60.74 8.91 -19.06
N GLU A 687 -60.63 7.68 -19.53
CA GLU A 687 -60.36 7.26 -20.91
C GLU A 687 -60.74 8.31 -21.97
N PHE A 688 -59.81 8.71 -22.83
CA PHE A 688 -60.02 8.94 -24.27
C PHE A 688 -58.65 9.11 -24.94
N GLY A 689 -58.47 8.39 -26.04
CA GLY A 689 -57.20 8.31 -26.76
C GLY A 689 -56.96 9.44 -27.75
N GLY A 690 -55.91 9.23 -28.53
CA GLY A 690 -55.79 9.84 -29.86
C GLY A 690 -54.70 10.90 -29.99
N SER A 691 -53.70 10.53 -30.79
CA SER A 691 -53.01 11.37 -31.79
C SER A 691 -52.15 12.55 -31.34
N GLY A 692 -50.92 12.62 -31.85
CA GLY A 692 -50.19 13.88 -31.95
C GLY A 692 -48.68 13.77 -32.02
N VAL A 693 -48.17 13.21 -33.13
CA VAL A 693 -46.77 13.32 -33.55
C VAL A 693 -46.40 14.79 -33.76
N GLY A 694 -45.25 15.20 -33.24
CA GLY A 694 -44.67 16.53 -33.44
C GLY A 694 -43.17 16.51 -33.23
N SER A 695 -42.46 16.13 -34.28
CA SER A 695 -41.00 16.13 -34.44
C SER A 695 -40.38 17.49 -34.17
N ARG A 696 -39.17 17.52 -33.57
CA ARG A 696 -38.16 18.58 -33.79
C ARG A 696 -36.76 18.06 -33.47
N SER A 697 -35.94 17.99 -34.51
CA SER A 697 -34.51 17.72 -34.51
C SER A 697 -33.70 18.84 -33.83
N PRO A 698 -32.48 18.57 -33.37
CA PRO A 698 -31.47 19.60 -33.14
C PRO A 698 -30.29 19.41 -34.09
N ASP A 699 -30.08 20.37 -34.98
CA ASP A 699 -28.80 20.61 -35.62
C ASP A 699 -28.54 22.13 -35.67
N GLU A 700 -27.25 22.44 -35.60
CA GLU A 700 -26.62 23.75 -35.84
C GLU A 700 -26.88 24.87 -34.82
N PHE A 701 -25.80 25.26 -34.13
CA PHE A 701 -25.31 26.64 -34.24
C PHE A 701 -23.83 26.71 -33.86
N GLN A 702 -22.97 26.74 -34.87
CA GLN A 702 -21.62 27.29 -34.78
C GLN A 702 -21.71 28.83 -34.87
N GLY A 703 -20.94 29.48 -33.99
CA GLY A 703 -20.14 30.68 -34.24
C GLY A 703 -20.77 31.92 -34.86
N GLN A 704 -20.65 33.07 -34.17
CA GLN A 704 -20.00 34.28 -34.72
C GLN A 704 -19.98 35.45 -33.69
N PRO A 705 -19.18 36.52 -33.93
CA PRO A 705 -18.32 37.11 -32.90
C PRO A 705 -18.67 38.57 -32.54
N GLY A 706 -18.07 39.02 -31.44
CA GLY A 706 -17.47 40.34 -31.25
C GLY A 706 -18.35 41.58 -31.37
N TYR A 707 -18.54 42.30 -30.25
CA TYR A 707 -18.70 43.76 -30.25
C TYR A 707 -18.21 44.37 -28.91
N GLY A 708 -17.17 45.21 -29.02
CA GLY A 708 -17.09 46.57 -28.44
C GLY A 708 -16.95 46.78 -26.92
N PRO A 709 -15.95 47.56 -26.46
CA PRO A 709 -15.94 48.15 -25.14
C PRO A 709 -16.66 49.50 -25.15
N GLN A 710 -17.63 49.71 -24.27
CA GLN A 710 -18.16 51.04 -23.94
C GLN A 710 -17.99 51.30 -22.45
N GLY A 711 -17.23 52.35 -22.16
CA GLY A 711 -17.08 52.90 -20.83
C GLY A 711 -18.26 53.77 -20.44
N ALA A 712 -18.54 53.77 -19.13
CA ALA A 712 -19.36 54.69 -18.33
C ALA A 712 -19.60 53.95 -17.01
N MET A 713 -19.68 54.53 -15.82
CA MET A 713 -19.55 55.88 -15.30
C MET A 713 -19.30 55.68 -13.80
N ALA A 714 -18.40 56.47 -13.23
CA ALA A 714 -18.25 56.55 -11.77
C ALA A 714 -19.50 57.22 -11.19
N VAL A 715 -20.21 56.53 -10.29
CA VAL A 715 -21.14 57.15 -9.36
C VAL A 715 -20.69 56.80 -7.95
N SER A 716 -20.01 57.79 -7.37
CA SER A 716 -19.79 57.92 -5.94
C SER A 716 -21.12 58.29 -5.28
N SER A 717 -21.63 57.42 -4.42
CA SER A 717 -22.62 57.80 -3.40
C SER A 717 -22.26 57.09 -2.10
N GLY A 718 -21.67 57.86 -1.19
CA GLY A 718 -21.36 57.41 0.17
C GLY A 718 -22.63 57.16 0.99
N GLY A 719 -22.55 56.12 1.82
CA GLY A 719 -23.45 55.87 2.92
C GLY A 719 -22.70 55.06 3.98
N PRO A 720 -22.61 55.50 5.25
CA PRO A 720 -21.98 54.74 6.31
C PRO A 720 -22.95 53.64 6.77
N GLY A 721 -23.00 52.55 6.01
CA GLY A 721 -23.68 51.33 6.43
C GLY A 721 -22.75 50.49 7.29
N MET A 722 -23.08 50.31 8.58
CA MET A 722 -22.47 49.28 9.41
C MET A 722 -22.77 47.91 8.80
N ALA A 723 -21.81 47.37 8.04
CA ALA A 723 -21.86 45.97 7.63
C ALA A 723 -21.69 45.09 8.88
N PRO A 724 -22.49 44.02 9.04
CA PRO A 724 -22.27 43.04 10.10
C PRO A 724 -20.84 42.49 9.97
N PRO A 725 -20.16 42.15 11.09
CA PRO A 725 -18.80 41.63 11.05
C PRO A 725 -18.79 40.41 10.12
N GLY A 726 -18.20 40.61 8.94
CA GLY A 726 -18.04 39.57 7.94
C GLY A 726 -17.30 38.43 8.61
N ARG A 727 -17.99 37.29 8.77
CA ARG A 727 -17.39 36.03 9.18
C ARG A 727 -16.35 35.72 8.11
N GLY A 728 -15.11 36.13 8.36
CA GLY A 728 -14.00 35.97 7.43
C GLY A 728 -13.98 34.51 7.01
N GLY A 729 -14.35 34.25 5.76
CA GLY A 729 -14.18 32.93 5.19
C GLY A 729 -12.72 32.53 5.38
N PRO A 730 -12.43 31.24 5.61
CA PRO A 730 -11.05 30.77 5.74
C PRO A 730 -10.24 31.40 4.61
N GLN A 731 -9.27 32.24 4.97
CA GLN A 731 -8.41 32.89 3.99
C GLN A 731 -7.82 31.78 3.13
N ASN A 732 -7.94 31.95 1.81
CA ASN A 732 -7.53 31.00 0.80
C ASN A 732 -5.99 30.94 0.76
N GLN A 733 -5.38 30.48 1.85
CA GLN A 733 -3.95 30.26 1.92
C GLN A 733 -3.62 29.13 0.94
N PRO A 734 -2.63 29.32 0.06
CA PRO A 734 -2.21 28.24 -0.83
C PRO A 734 -1.83 27.02 0.03
N PRO A 735 -2.11 25.80 -0.44
CA PRO A 735 -1.73 24.60 0.29
C PRO A 735 -0.22 24.64 0.57
N PRO A 736 0.23 24.14 1.74
CA PRO A 736 1.65 24.06 2.05
C PRO A 736 2.38 23.32 0.92
N GLN A 737 3.47 23.91 0.44
CA GLN A 737 4.30 23.33 -0.61
C GLN A 737 5.57 22.77 0.02
N ILE A 738 5.90 21.52 -0.33
CA ILE A 738 7.20 20.94 0.02
C ILE A 738 8.25 21.55 -0.91
N ARG A 739 9.28 22.15 -0.31
CA ARG A 739 10.40 22.79 -1.00
C ARG A 739 11.67 22.01 -0.67
N ILE A 740 12.24 21.37 -1.69
CA ILE A 740 13.56 20.74 -1.58
C ILE A 740 14.57 21.73 -2.16
N SER A 741 15.59 22.09 -1.36
CA SER A 741 16.68 22.90 -1.89
C SER A 741 17.41 22.11 -2.98
N SER A 742 17.68 22.74 -4.12
CA SER A 742 18.36 22.08 -5.24
C SER A 742 19.76 21.57 -4.87
N GLU A 743 20.39 22.18 -3.87
CA GLU A 743 21.70 21.75 -3.34
C GLU A 743 21.64 20.44 -2.53
N LEU A 744 20.45 20.04 -2.07
CA LEU A 744 20.23 18.78 -1.36
C LEU A 744 19.97 17.62 -2.33
N ILE A 745 19.68 17.88 -3.60
CA ILE A 745 19.44 16.84 -4.59
C ILE A 745 20.79 16.22 -4.96
N PRO A 746 21.05 14.95 -4.62
CA PRO A 746 22.34 14.32 -4.93
C PRO A 746 22.50 14.17 -6.43
N SER A 747 23.75 14.28 -6.91
CA SER A 747 24.03 14.02 -8.32
C SER A 747 23.75 12.56 -8.69
N THR A 748 23.33 12.32 -9.93
CA THR A 748 23.08 10.97 -10.45
C THR A 748 24.29 10.05 -10.28
N ASP A 749 25.50 10.54 -10.54
CA ASP A 749 26.72 9.73 -10.43
C ASP A 749 27.06 9.41 -8.97
N ALA A 750 26.81 10.34 -8.04
CA ALA A 750 26.98 10.09 -6.61
C ALA A 750 26.01 9.02 -6.10
N LEU A 751 24.77 8.99 -6.60
CA LEU A 751 23.83 7.93 -6.26
C LEU A 751 24.26 6.57 -6.85
N ARG A 752 24.62 6.55 -8.15
CA ARG A 752 25.01 5.33 -8.87
C ARG A 752 26.20 4.62 -8.24
N ALA A 753 27.13 5.36 -7.63
CA ALA A 753 28.30 4.80 -6.96
C ALA A 753 27.95 3.80 -5.83
N PHE A 754 26.73 3.86 -5.29
CA PHE A 754 26.26 2.99 -4.22
C PHE A 754 25.09 2.09 -4.63
N LEU A 755 24.74 2.04 -5.91
CA LEU A 755 23.62 1.22 -6.38
C LEU A 755 24.15 -0.05 -7.04
N SER A 756 23.71 -1.19 -6.51
CA SER A 756 23.88 -2.52 -7.09
C SER A 756 22.53 -3.04 -7.62
N PRO A 757 22.54 -4.07 -8.49
CA PRO A 757 21.32 -4.76 -8.87
C PRO A 757 20.54 -5.23 -7.64
N ALA A 758 19.24 -4.93 -7.59
CA ALA A 758 18.32 -5.47 -6.62
C ALA A 758 17.85 -6.86 -7.06
N ILE A 759 17.88 -7.83 -6.14
CA ILE A 759 17.50 -9.22 -6.39
C ILE A 759 16.39 -9.61 -5.44
N TYR A 760 15.36 -10.27 -5.97
CA TYR A 760 14.33 -10.91 -5.17
C TYR A 760 14.23 -12.35 -5.59
N SER A 761 14.33 -13.28 -4.64
CA SER A 761 14.22 -14.70 -4.92
C SER A 761 13.26 -15.39 -3.97
N VAL A 762 12.54 -16.38 -4.49
CA VAL A 762 11.73 -17.31 -3.71
C VAL A 762 12.31 -18.70 -3.91
N SER A 763 12.71 -19.33 -2.82
CA SER A 763 13.15 -20.72 -2.75
C SER A 763 12.22 -21.51 -1.85
N VAL A 764 11.99 -22.77 -2.19
CA VAL A 764 10.95 -23.60 -1.57
C VAL A 764 11.56 -24.97 -1.25
N ASP A 765 11.65 -25.36 0.02
CA ASP A 765 12.27 -26.63 0.49
C ASP A 765 11.35 -27.49 1.37
N ASP A 766 11.83 -28.53 2.04
CA ASP A 766 10.95 -29.38 2.87
C ASP A 766 10.46 -28.66 4.14
N SER A 767 11.18 -27.62 4.59
CA SER A 767 10.92 -26.89 5.82
C SER A 767 9.93 -25.73 5.63
N GLY A 768 9.93 -25.10 4.46
CA GLY A 768 9.10 -23.94 4.23
C GLY A 768 9.40 -23.18 2.95
N ILE A 769 8.91 -21.94 2.90
CA ILE A 769 9.15 -21.02 1.78
C ILE A 769 10.07 -19.93 2.30
N ARG A 770 11.13 -19.62 1.56
CA ARG A 770 12.10 -18.58 1.89
C ARG A 770 12.08 -17.55 0.78
N LEU A 771 11.73 -16.32 1.14
CA LEU A 771 11.77 -15.15 0.28
C LEU A 771 12.98 -14.31 0.70
N GLU A 772 13.82 -13.96 -0.26
CA GLU A 772 14.98 -13.10 -0.04
C GLU A 772 14.89 -11.86 -0.91
N ALA A 773 15.27 -10.72 -0.35
CA ALA A 773 15.44 -9.47 -1.06
C ALA A 773 16.82 -8.91 -0.74
N ARG A 774 17.66 -8.75 -1.77
CA ARG A 774 18.98 -8.11 -1.71
C ARG A 774 18.89 -6.77 -2.42
N GLU A 775 19.18 -5.70 -1.71
CA GLU A 775 19.04 -4.34 -2.23
C GLU A 775 20.19 -3.45 -1.73
N PRO A 776 20.71 -2.51 -2.53
CA PRO A 776 21.73 -1.57 -2.07
C PRO A 776 21.22 -0.63 -0.96
N PHE A 777 19.93 -0.35 -0.98
CA PHE A 777 19.24 0.46 0.01
C PHE A 777 17.94 -0.25 0.37
N PRO A 778 17.59 -0.40 1.67
CA PRO A 778 16.34 -1.02 2.09
C PRO A 778 15.18 -0.20 1.53
N ALA A 779 14.64 -0.69 0.43
CA ALA A 779 13.67 -0.02 -0.39
C ALA A 779 12.33 -0.67 -0.06
N LEU A 780 11.35 0.12 0.41
CA LEU A 780 9.95 -0.32 0.45
C LEU A 780 9.47 -0.85 -0.92
N TRP A 781 10.19 -0.46 -1.97
CA TRP A 781 10.07 -0.93 -3.33
C TRP A 781 10.27 -2.44 -3.49
N GLY A 782 10.91 -3.16 -2.58
CA GLY A 782 11.12 -4.60 -2.73
C GLY A 782 9.87 -5.45 -2.52
N LEU A 783 9.08 -5.12 -1.49
CA LEU A 783 7.80 -5.77 -1.24
C LEU A 783 6.73 -5.34 -2.25
N SER A 784 6.73 -4.05 -2.64
CA SER A 784 5.90 -3.64 -3.78
C SER A 784 6.45 -4.12 -5.11
N GLY A 785 7.73 -4.46 -5.20
CA GLY A 785 8.49 -4.94 -6.35
C GLY A 785 8.05 -6.32 -6.80
N ILE A 786 7.91 -7.25 -5.85
CA ILE A 786 7.20 -8.52 -6.04
C ILE A 786 5.77 -8.25 -6.49
N GLY A 787 5.12 -7.26 -5.84
CA GLY A 787 3.81 -6.76 -6.24
C GLY A 787 3.77 -6.27 -7.69
N THR A 788 4.76 -5.52 -8.17
CA THR A 788 4.81 -4.92 -9.50
C THR A 788 5.28 -5.88 -10.59
N GLY A 789 6.19 -6.80 -10.26
CA GLY A 789 6.57 -7.91 -11.14
C GLY A 789 5.39 -8.86 -11.38
N LEU A 790 4.52 -9.04 -10.38
CA LEU A 790 3.26 -9.76 -10.52
C LEU A 790 2.10 -8.87 -11.02
N SER A 791 2.17 -7.54 -10.84
CA SER A 791 1.17 -6.58 -11.32
C SER A 791 1.51 -6.02 -12.70
N MET A 792 2.20 -6.78 -13.54
CA MET A 792 2.10 -6.51 -14.98
C MET A 792 0.62 -6.34 -15.29
N PRO A 793 0.21 -5.21 -15.88
CA PRO A 793 -1.19 -4.96 -16.16
C PRO A 793 -1.59 -5.95 -17.24
N MET A 794 -2.05 -7.12 -16.82
CA MET A 794 -3.02 -7.88 -17.60
C MET A 794 -4.23 -6.95 -17.64
N PRO A 795 -4.59 -6.35 -18.79
CA PRO A 795 -5.81 -5.59 -18.87
C PRO A 795 -6.93 -6.61 -18.69
N ILE A 796 -7.39 -6.83 -17.46
CA ILE A 796 -8.65 -7.50 -17.20
C ILE A 796 -9.69 -6.46 -17.62
N PRO A 797 -10.42 -6.66 -18.74
CA PRO A 797 -11.50 -5.76 -19.10
C PRO A 797 -12.53 -5.85 -17.98
N MET A 798 -12.54 -4.84 -17.11
CA MET A 798 -13.62 -4.66 -16.15
C MET A 798 -14.91 -4.55 -16.97
N PRO A 799 -15.91 -5.42 -16.78
CA PRO A 799 -17.17 -5.27 -17.49
C PRO A 799 -17.79 -3.95 -17.05
N MET A 800 -17.78 -2.97 -17.96
CA MET A 800 -18.55 -1.74 -17.84
C MET A 800 -19.99 -2.17 -17.60
N GLY A 801 -20.53 -1.83 -16.42
CA GLY A 801 -21.84 -2.28 -15.97
C GLY A 801 -22.90 -2.09 -17.06
N ALA A 802 -23.53 -3.18 -17.47
CA ALA A 802 -24.66 -3.12 -18.37
C ALA A 802 -25.72 -2.18 -17.79
N PRO A 803 -26.31 -1.26 -18.57
CA PRO A 803 -27.42 -0.45 -18.11
C PRO A 803 -28.56 -1.39 -17.70
N SER A 804 -28.96 -1.31 -16.43
CA SER A 804 -30.13 -2.00 -15.90
C SER A 804 -31.35 -1.62 -16.73
N GLY A 805 -31.81 -2.54 -17.58
CA GLY A 805 -33.04 -2.40 -18.35
C GLY A 805 -34.27 -2.30 -17.43
N PRO A 806 -35.36 -1.64 -17.89
CA PRO A 806 -36.53 -1.37 -17.07
C PRO A 806 -37.26 -2.66 -16.69
N GLY A 807 -37.65 -2.74 -15.42
CA GLY A 807 -38.12 -3.95 -14.74
C GLY A 807 -39.33 -4.63 -15.38
N ALA A 808 -39.26 -5.96 -15.42
CA ALA A 808 -40.41 -6.82 -15.64
C ALA A 808 -41.32 -6.85 -14.39
N PRO A 809 -42.65 -6.95 -14.56
CA PRO A 809 -43.61 -6.85 -13.45
C PRO A 809 -43.63 -8.12 -12.60
N ARG A 810 -43.63 -7.93 -11.27
CA ARG A 810 -43.90 -8.99 -10.29
C ARG A 810 -45.27 -9.61 -10.55
N ARG A 811 -45.31 -10.91 -10.84
CA ARG A 811 -46.52 -11.74 -10.64
C ARG A 811 -46.52 -12.25 -9.22
N GLY A 812 -47.64 -12.04 -8.52
CA GLY A 812 -47.90 -12.65 -7.23
C GLY A 812 -48.29 -14.12 -7.36
N ASN A 813 -47.77 -14.91 -6.43
CA ASN A 813 -48.51 -15.87 -5.61
C ASN A 813 -47.71 -16.14 -4.35
#